data_AF-A0A7Y2U941-F1
#
_entry.id   AF-A0A7Y2U941-F1
#
_cell.length_a   1.000
_cell.length_b   1.000
_cell.length_c   1.000
_cell.angle_alpha   90.00
_cell.angle_beta   90.00
_cell.angle_gamma   90.00
#
_symmetry.space_group_name_H-M   'P 1'
#
loop_
_entity.id
_entity.type
_entity.pdbx_description
1 polymer ?
#
loop_
_entity_poly.entity_id
_entity_poly.type
_entity_poly.pdbx_seq_one_letter_code
_entity_poly.pdbx_strand_id
1 'polypeptide(L)'
;MNLPDLEIRIQQLFDDELTDEQFAELETELLENPEAMELYLSYAGLDSDLKHHASYQKKAEQLPVIPVTELLARQRRRSIRISMLSAAAVLAIIAVIMWLQHVPEKPDTLVNVRATPGSEFSLTHNTDEKQPTGNAMVENSRLVLRHGVVELQLPHDVRAIVEAPADVLLHDVRTLELDHGRAFFEVSSPDGHGFAVVTPHQRIVDLGTSFGIDCQKGKAEVELHVVDGNIRVDSHDGRKGEIISAARSVLLSGTKITQEGINYPTTFLKSLPPKIKTLLDEDFSSGLATDQNYVIEMDSTVIRDHAGNRFKGIGDDVAWKFRTAPPLGTVRNFSFEDNAADGGEPVEHWAEVTGLGSNFNTIRTAPPLKPTHGKRHLIIIGKGEQSPVLTQDLGIPIKAGSTYRLTVDVGANYNAPADGFIRLFGSDIGYKSALAEAKIQPTPKQWFLDKTLTYTATEADATGQTLGIALGSRLRTLVFDNVRITPICDHKTQWQNNEPAPPLTNQHTGIDKTPPLIEKLTPADTTADASPTDHLTITFNEPVQLGTGRIFIKYSGKNPDNTTDSELIVGDSRISVDGNRLTITPPLNLLDGTEQMETIYGWDSRGWVGIFNPSGNDKRYSHSELDDQQPSLGAMGDMRGPVMATLSTLAGGAEIRRNIGKIAANHHYSVTVSIGVRQDSSSFPGYTIRLVSGDSTLAKIASNTPPGPPNSVNAVGFSWDASQLPNGVQPGDPLKIVISTNQTSDDARHLDLGGIRISSIGPPKIK
;
A
#
# COMPACT_ATOMS: atom_id res chain seq x y z
N MET A 1 -52.92 -76.38 99.47
CA MET A 1 -51.51 -76.36 99.94
C MET A 1 -51.16 -74.94 100.43
N ASN A 2 -50.15 -74.73 101.29
CA ASN A 2 -49.72 -73.35 101.61
C ASN A 2 -48.82 -72.79 100.49
N LEU A 3 -48.77 -71.45 100.31
CA LEU A 3 -48.11 -70.82 99.16
C LEU A 3 -46.60 -71.19 99.04
N PRO A 4 -45.80 -71.22 100.13
CA PRO A 4 -44.38 -71.59 100.03
C PRO A 4 -44.18 -73.04 99.61
N ASP A 5 -44.95 -73.99 100.13
CA ASP A 5 -44.85 -75.40 99.71
C ASP A 5 -45.27 -75.57 98.25
N LEU A 6 -46.28 -74.82 97.79
CA LEU A 6 -46.74 -74.85 96.41
C LEU A 6 -45.66 -74.35 95.44
N GLU A 7 -45.00 -73.22 95.74
CA GLU A 7 -43.89 -72.71 94.93
C GLU A 7 -42.71 -73.70 94.86
N ILE A 8 -42.37 -74.32 96.00
CA ILE A 8 -41.29 -75.31 96.05
C ILE A 8 -41.64 -76.52 95.18
N ARG A 9 -42.87 -77.04 95.27
CA ARG A 9 -43.28 -78.17 94.44
C ARG A 9 -43.35 -77.82 92.96
N ILE A 10 -43.79 -76.62 92.60
CA ILE A 10 -43.78 -76.15 91.20
C ILE A 10 -42.35 -76.05 90.66
N GLN A 11 -41.39 -75.55 91.44
CA GLN A 11 -39.99 -75.49 91.03
C GLN A 11 -39.40 -76.91 90.88
N GLN A 12 -39.63 -77.78 91.86
CA GLN A 12 -39.22 -79.19 91.80
C GLN A 12 -39.82 -79.93 90.60
N LEU A 13 -41.02 -79.54 90.14
CA LEU A 13 -41.59 -80.07 88.90
C LEU A 13 -40.75 -79.72 87.68
N PHE A 14 -40.32 -78.46 87.53
CA PHE A 14 -39.51 -78.05 86.37
C PHE A 14 -38.08 -78.61 86.38
N ASP A 15 -37.60 -78.99 87.57
CA ASP A 15 -36.32 -79.65 87.78
C ASP A 15 -36.41 -81.20 87.73
N ASP A 16 -37.59 -81.78 87.46
CA ASP A 16 -37.87 -83.23 87.45
C ASP A 16 -37.54 -83.94 88.79
N GLU A 17 -37.69 -83.25 89.92
CA GLU A 17 -37.34 -83.74 91.27
C GLU A 17 -38.55 -84.20 92.12
N LEU A 18 -39.77 -84.13 91.58
CA LEU A 18 -40.98 -84.60 92.27
C LEU A 18 -41.15 -86.12 92.20
N THR A 19 -41.61 -86.72 93.30
CA THR A 19 -42.09 -88.12 93.30
C THR A 19 -43.50 -88.21 92.72
N ASP A 20 -43.89 -89.36 92.17
CA ASP A 20 -45.22 -89.58 91.57
C ASP A 20 -46.38 -89.21 92.51
N GLU A 21 -46.23 -89.49 93.80
CA GLU A 21 -47.25 -89.19 94.83
C GLU A 21 -47.34 -87.67 95.08
N GLN A 22 -46.20 -86.98 95.13
CA GLN A 22 -46.17 -85.52 95.27
C GLN A 22 -46.63 -84.79 94.01
N PHE A 23 -46.39 -85.37 92.84
CA PHE A 23 -46.89 -84.88 91.55
C PHE A 23 -48.41 -84.98 91.48
N ALA A 24 -48.99 -86.12 91.87
CA ALA A 24 -50.45 -86.28 91.91
C ALA A 24 -51.13 -85.31 92.89
N GLU A 25 -50.52 -85.05 94.05
CA GLU A 25 -50.98 -84.02 94.99
C GLU A 25 -50.91 -82.60 94.39
N LEU A 26 -49.81 -82.26 93.73
CA LEU A 26 -49.64 -80.97 93.07
C LEU A 26 -50.63 -80.81 91.91
N GLU A 27 -50.81 -81.84 91.08
CA GLU A 27 -51.76 -81.85 89.98
C GLU A 27 -53.18 -81.63 90.46
N THR A 28 -53.59 -82.28 91.56
CA THR A 28 -54.90 -82.07 92.18
C THR A 28 -55.06 -80.62 92.66
N GLU A 29 -54.06 -80.06 93.34
CA GLU A 29 -54.08 -78.66 93.81
C GLU A 29 -54.15 -77.65 92.64
N LEU A 30 -53.42 -77.89 91.55
CA LEU A 30 -53.45 -77.04 90.35
C LEU A 30 -54.81 -77.11 89.63
N LEU A 31 -55.48 -78.27 89.63
CA LEU A 31 -56.78 -78.45 89.01
C LEU A 31 -57.93 -77.84 89.81
N GLU A 32 -57.84 -77.82 91.15
CA GLU A 32 -58.90 -77.34 92.03
C GLU A 32 -58.74 -75.86 92.44
N ASN A 33 -57.52 -75.31 92.43
CA ASN A 33 -57.23 -73.94 92.86
C ASN A 33 -56.71 -73.05 91.69
N PRO A 34 -57.53 -72.10 91.19
CA PRO A 34 -57.13 -71.22 90.08
C PRO A 34 -55.88 -70.37 90.36
N GLU A 35 -55.66 -69.93 91.60
CA GLU A 35 -54.47 -69.13 91.96
C GLU A 35 -53.20 -69.98 91.90
N ALA A 36 -53.30 -71.27 92.23
CA ALA A 36 -52.18 -72.20 92.12
C ALA A 36 -51.80 -72.45 90.64
N MET A 37 -52.80 -72.57 89.77
CA MET A 37 -52.59 -72.68 88.32
C MET A 37 -51.93 -71.42 87.73
N GLU A 38 -52.34 -70.22 88.16
CA GLU A 38 -51.73 -68.97 87.71
C GLU A 38 -50.25 -68.89 88.11
N LEU A 39 -49.93 -69.32 89.34
CA LEU A 39 -48.56 -69.40 89.81
C LEU A 39 -47.73 -70.42 89.01
N TYR A 40 -48.28 -71.60 88.72
CA TYR A 40 -47.63 -72.61 87.87
C TYR A 40 -47.34 -72.06 86.47
N LEU A 41 -48.32 -71.38 85.84
CA LEU A 41 -48.14 -70.79 84.51
C LEU A 41 -47.06 -69.70 84.50
N SER A 42 -46.94 -68.93 85.58
CA SER A 42 -45.88 -67.92 85.70
C SER A 42 -44.48 -68.56 85.73
N TYR A 43 -44.30 -69.66 86.47
CA TYR A 43 -43.05 -70.41 86.52
C TYR A 43 -42.77 -71.18 85.23
N ALA A 44 -43.79 -71.73 84.57
CA ALA A 44 -43.68 -72.35 83.26
C ALA A 44 -43.18 -71.36 82.19
N GLY A 45 -43.71 -70.13 82.22
CA GLY A 45 -43.26 -69.04 81.35
C GLY A 45 -41.79 -68.69 81.60
N LEU A 46 -41.40 -68.57 82.87
CA LEU A 46 -40.02 -68.28 83.26
C LEU A 46 -39.05 -69.39 82.83
N ASP A 47 -39.40 -70.66 83.06
CA ASP A 47 -38.58 -71.81 82.67
C ASP A 47 -38.40 -71.89 81.14
N SER A 48 -39.48 -71.67 80.39
CA SER A 48 -39.43 -71.60 78.92
C SER A 48 -38.50 -70.47 78.44
N ASP A 49 -38.64 -69.27 79.01
CA ASP A 49 -37.80 -68.12 78.64
C ASP A 49 -36.32 -68.36 78.99
N LEU A 50 -36.03 -68.98 80.14
CA LEU A 50 -34.67 -69.34 80.54
C LEU A 50 -34.07 -70.43 79.65
N LYS A 51 -34.83 -71.48 79.30
CA LYS A 51 -34.40 -72.51 78.36
C LYS A 51 -34.15 -71.93 76.96
N HIS A 52 -35.00 -71.00 76.52
CA HIS A 52 -34.78 -70.27 75.27
C HIS A 52 -33.51 -69.41 75.35
N HIS A 53 -33.28 -68.67 76.44
CA HIS A 53 -32.06 -67.87 76.64
C HIS A 53 -30.78 -68.72 76.68
N ALA A 54 -30.82 -69.87 77.37
CA ALA A 54 -29.72 -70.82 77.42
C ALA A 54 -29.40 -71.42 76.04
N SER A 55 -30.41 -71.66 75.20
CA SER A 55 -30.21 -72.12 73.82
C SER A 55 -29.50 -71.09 72.94
N TYR A 56 -29.71 -69.80 73.20
CA TYR A 56 -28.96 -68.70 72.56
C TYR A 56 -27.54 -68.57 73.12
N GLN A 57 -27.35 -68.78 74.41
CA GLN A 57 -26.04 -68.70 75.07
C GLN A 57 -25.11 -69.85 74.65
N LYS A 58 -25.64 -71.07 74.46
CA LYS A 58 -24.89 -72.23 73.95
C LYS A 58 -24.43 -72.06 72.49
N LYS A 59 -25.10 -71.19 71.72
CA LYS A 59 -24.68 -70.76 70.36
C LYS A 59 -23.71 -69.57 70.39
N ALA A 60 -23.73 -68.77 71.46
CA ALA A 60 -22.85 -67.62 71.66
C ALA A 60 -21.47 -68.01 72.25
N GLU A 61 -21.37 -69.09 73.04
CA GLU A 61 -20.09 -69.58 73.58
C GLU A 61 -19.17 -70.25 72.54
N GLN A 62 -19.68 -70.59 71.35
CA GLN A 62 -18.87 -71.09 70.22
C GLN A 62 -18.42 -70.00 69.23
N LEU A 63 -18.65 -68.72 69.53
CA LEU A 63 -18.21 -67.61 68.69
C LEU A 63 -17.16 -66.76 69.41
N PRO A 64 -15.95 -66.56 68.83
CA PRO A 64 -14.94 -65.70 69.42
C PRO A 64 -15.49 -64.27 69.55
N VAL A 65 -15.48 -63.73 70.77
CA VAL A 65 -15.91 -62.36 71.06
C VAL A 65 -14.93 -61.38 70.42
N ILE A 66 -15.32 -60.79 69.29
CA ILE A 66 -14.63 -59.67 68.66
C ILE A 66 -15.20 -58.37 69.29
N PRO A 67 -14.38 -57.48 69.87
CA PRO A 67 -14.85 -56.25 70.49
C PRO A 67 -15.63 -55.36 69.52
N VAL A 68 -16.71 -54.73 69.98
CA VAL A 68 -17.57 -53.83 69.17
C VAL A 68 -16.79 -52.64 68.58
N THR A 69 -15.66 -52.26 69.19
CA THR A 69 -14.73 -51.26 68.62
C THR A 69 -14.08 -51.74 67.32
N GLU A 70 -13.80 -53.03 67.14
CA GLU A 70 -13.31 -53.59 65.88
C GLU A 70 -14.41 -53.72 64.82
N LEU A 71 -15.65 -54.02 65.23
CA LEU A 71 -16.81 -54.07 64.32
C LEU A 71 -17.18 -52.68 63.79
N LEU A 72 -17.23 -51.65 64.65
CA LEU A 72 -17.45 -50.27 64.23
C LEU A 72 -16.27 -49.73 63.40
N ALA A 73 -15.02 -50.12 63.72
CA ALA A 73 -13.87 -49.77 62.89
C ALA A 73 -13.92 -50.44 61.51
N ARG A 74 -14.37 -51.70 61.40
CA ARG A 74 -14.55 -52.40 60.12
C ARG A 74 -15.75 -51.87 59.32
N GLN A 75 -16.87 -51.54 59.96
CA GLN A 75 -18.04 -50.92 59.30
C GLN A 75 -17.76 -49.48 58.85
N ARG A 76 -17.07 -48.66 59.66
CA ARG A 76 -16.57 -47.35 59.21
C ARG A 76 -15.54 -47.51 58.12
N ARG A 77 -14.57 -48.43 58.20
CA ARG A 77 -13.61 -48.64 57.09
C ARG A 77 -14.26 -49.16 55.82
N ARG A 78 -15.28 -50.01 55.90
CA ARG A 78 -15.99 -50.54 54.71
C ARG A 78 -16.95 -49.50 54.11
N SER A 79 -17.69 -48.74 54.94
CA SER A 79 -18.48 -47.61 54.45
C SER A 79 -17.61 -46.47 53.94
N ILE A 80 -16.51 -46.13 54.61
CA ILE A 80 -15.52 -45.14 54.12
C ILE A 80 -14.84 -45.66 52.84
N ARG A 81 -14.50 -46.94 52.71
CA ARG A 81 -13.93 -47.49 51.45
C ARG A 81 -14.95 -47.51 50.31
N ILE A 82 -16.20 -47.89 50.57
CA ILE A 82 -17.26 -47.90 49.55
C ILE A 82 -17.65 -46.46 49.17
N SER A 83 -17.75 -45.55 50.14
CA SER A 83 -17.97 -44.13 49.89
C SER A 83 -16.77 -43.46 49.21
N MET A 84 -15.53 -43.84 49.53
CA MET A 84 -14.32 -43.38 48.82
C MET A 84 -14.27 -43.93 47.40
N LEU A 85 -14.62 -45.20 47.17
CA LEU A 85 -14.69 -45.78 45.82
C LEU A 85 -15.81 -45.14 45.00
N SER A 86 -16.95 -44.84 45.61
CA SER A 86 -18.07 -44.16 44.95
C SER A 86 -17.73 -42.70 44.64
N ALA A 87 -17.11 -41.98 45.58
CA ALA A 87 -16.61 -40.64 45.36
C ALA A 87 -15.48 -40.62 44.31
N ALA A 88 -14.59 -41.60 44.31
CA ALA A 88 -13.55 -41.74 43.29
C ALA A 88 -14.14 -42.06 41.91
N ALA A 89 -15.19 -42.88 41.83
CA ALA A 89 -15.89 -43.15 40.57
C ALA A 89 -16.64 -41.92 40.07
N VAL A 90 -17.29 -41.16 40.94
CA VAL A 90 -17.92 -39.87 40.59
C VAL A 90 -16.86 -38.85 40.17
N LEU A 91 -15.74 -38.75 40.88
CA LEU A 91 -14.61 -37.88 40.50
C LEU A 91 -13.97 -38.34 39.19
N ALA A 92 -13.87 -39.64 38.92
CA ALA A 92 -13.35 -40.17 37.67
C ALA A 92 -14.32 -39.92 36.52
N ILE A 93 -15.64 -40.05 36.73
CA ILE A 93 -16.65 -39.71 35.73
C ILE A 93 -16.67 -38.20 35.50
N ILE A 94 -16.58 -37.37 36.54
CA ILE A 94 -16.44 -35.91 36.41
C ILE A 94 -15.12 -35.56 35.72
N ALA A 95 -14.02 -36.26 36.01
CA ALA A 95 -12.74 -36.04 35.34
C ALA A 95 -12.79 -36.47 33.87
N VAL A 96 -13.49 -37.57 33.54
CA VAL A 96 -13.70 -38.03 32.16
C VAL A 96 -14.67 -37.11 31.42
N ILE A 97 -15.71 -36.61 32.07
CA ILE A 97 -16.61 -35.59 31.52
C ILE A 97 -15.86 -34.27 31.35
N MET A 98 -15.06 -33.83 32.33
CA MET A 98 -14.20 -32.65 32.22
C MET A 98 -13.11 -32.85 31.17
N TRP A 99 -12.64 -34.07 30.92
CA TRP A 99 -11.68 -34.39 29.87
C TRP A 99 -12.34 -34.46 28.48
N LEU A 100 -13.57 -34.95 28.40
CA LEU A 100 -14.41 -34.93 27.19
C LEU A 100 -14.99 -33.55 26.89
N GLN A 101 -15.18 -32.70 27.91
CA GLN A 101 -15.64 -31.30 27.81
C GLN A 101 -14.48 -30.29 27.80
N HIS A 102 -13.26 -30.70 28.14
CA HIS A 102 -12.03 -30.02 27.73
C HIS A 102 -11.86 -30.23 26.23
N VAL A 103 -12.73 -29.60 25.45
CA VAL A 103 -12.26 -29.02 24.21
C VAL A 103 -11.24 -27.98 24.67
N PRO A 104 -9.93 -28.11 24.35
CA PRO A 104 -9.04 -26.99 24.58
C PRO A 104 -9.73 -25.80 23.93
N GLU A 105 -10.04 -24.76 24.71
CA GLU A 105 -10.39 -23.47 24.13
C GLU A 105 -9.26 -23.24 23.13
N LYS A 106 -9.57 -23.29 21.82
CA LYS A 106 -8.61 -22.86 20.83
C LYS A 106 -8.20 -21.48 21.35
N PRO A 107 -6.93 -21.26 21.72
CA PRO A 107 -6.53 -19.93 22.16
C PRO A 107 -7.02 -18.98 21.08
N ASP A 108 -7.52 -17.80 21.46
CA ASP A 108 -7.88 -16.77 20.50
C ASP A 108 -6.66 -16.55 19.58
N THR A 109 -6.63 -17.26 18.45
CA THR A 109 -5.56 -17.25 17.45
C THR A 109 -5.70 -16.02 16.56
N LEU A 110 -6.35 -14.99 17.11
CA LEU A 110 -6.70 -13.76 16.45
C LEU A 110 -5.50 -12.83 16.54
N VAL A 111 -4.82 -12.69 15.42
CA VAL A 111 -3.83 -11.62 15.24
C VAL A 111 -4.60 -10.35 14.92
N ASN A 112 -4.51 -9.34 15.78
CA ASN A 112 -5.22 -8.08 15.56
C ASN A 112 -4.44 -7.19 14.57
N VAL A 113 -5.13 -6.68 13.55
CA VAL A 113 -4.55 -5.83 12.52
C VAL A 113 -4.99 -4.38 12.74
N ARG A 114 -4.04 -3.51 13.07
CA ARG A 114 -4.26 -2.07 13.23
C ARG A 114 -3.59 -1.33 12.09
N ALA A 115 -4.34 -0.53 11.35
CA ALA A 115 -3.80 0.24 10.24
C ALA A 115 -3.70 1.72 10.61
N THR A 116 -2.63 2.38 10.17
CA THR A 116 -2.58 3.85 10.22
C THR A 116 -3.67 4.42 9.29
N PRO A 117 -4.38 5.49 9.68
CA PRO A 117 -5.33 6.15 8.79
C PRO A 117 -4.69 6.53 7.45
N GLY A 118 -5.32 6.10 6.35
CA GLY A 118 -4.80 6.26 4.99
C GLY A 118 -4.10 5.03 4.41
N SER A 119 -3.85 3.99 5.22
CA SER A 119 -3.37 2.70 4.71
C SER A 119 -4.45 1.99 3.90
N GLU A 120 -4.04 1.27 2.86
CA GLU A 120 -4.89 0.44 2.03
C GLU A 120 -4.35 -0.99 2.01
N PHE A 121 -5.19 -1.92 2.43
CA PHE A 121 -4.87 -3.33 2.46
C PHE A 121 -6.12 -4.16 2.16
N SER A 122 -5.90 -5.37 1.66
CA SER A 122 -6.94 -6.41 1.58
C SER A 122 -6.59 -7.53 2.53
N LEU A 123 -7.59 -7.97 3.29
CA LEU A 123 -7.48 -9.10 4.19
C LEU A 123 -8.39 -10.23 3.67
N THR A 124 -7.81 -11.40 3.45
CA THR A 124 -8.50 -12.58 2.94
C THR A 124 -8.31 -13.75 3.90
N HIS A 125 -9.38 -14.53 4.11
CA HIS A 125 -9.39 -15.68 5.00
C HIS A 125 -9.61 -16.95 4.18
N ASN A 126 -8.66 -17.87 4.24
CA ASN A 126 -8.80 -19.19 3.64
C ASN A 126 -9.07 -20.22 4.74
N THR A 127 -10.23 -20.11 5.38
CA THR A 127 -10.65 -20.99 6.48
C THR A 127 -12.06 -21.53 6.26
N ASP A 128 -12.29 -22.78 6.65
CA ASP A 128 -13.63 -23.40 6.69
C ASP A 128 -14.47 -22.93 7.89
N GLU A 129 -13.84 -22.18 8.81
CA GLU A 129 -14.47 -21.65 10.01
C GLU A 129 -15.17 -20.31 9.75
N LYS A 130 -16.00 -19.88 10.71
CA LYS A 130 -16.67 -18.58 10.64
C LYS A 130 -15.61 -17.47 10.56
N GLN A 131 -15.67 -16.65 9.50
CA GLN A 131 -14.73 -15.54 9.30
C GLN A 131 -14.66 -14.65 10.54
N PRO A 132 -13.45 -14.23 10.96
CA PRO A 132 -13.27 -13.38 12.11
C PRO A 132 -13.97 -12.03 11.88
N THR A 133 -14.54 -11.46 12.95
CA THR A 133 -15.17 -10.14 12.87
C THR A 133 -14.14 -9.04 13.02
N GLY A 134 -14.17 -8.06 12.11
CA GLY A 134 -13.26 -6.91 12.12
C GLY A 134 -11.91 -7.23 11.47
N ASN A 135 -10.90 -6.41 11.77
CA ASN A 135 -9.57 -6.54 11.21
C ASN A 135 -8.74 -7.52 12.05
N ALA A 136 -9.01 -8.82 11.93
CA ALA A 136 -8.27 -9.86 12.62
C ALA A 136 -7.87 -10.98 11.66
N MET A 137 -6.64 -11.47 11.79
CA MET A 137 -6.11 -12.60 11.04
C MET A 137 -6.22 -13.88 11.89
N VAL A 138 -6.63 -14.97 11.25
CA VAL A 138 -6.59 -16.35 11.76
C VAL A 138 -5.62 -17.17 10.92
N GLU A 139 -5.36 -18.42 11.32
CA GLU A 139 -4.57 -19.38 10.54
C GLU A 139 -4.96 -19.35 9.04
N ASN A 140 -3.96 -19.30 8.16
CA ASN A 140 -4.10 -19.16 6.70
C ASN A 140 -4.74 -17.85 6.19
N SER A 141 -4.81 -16.81 7.02
CA SER A 141 -5.22 -15.48 6.56
C SER A 141 -4.08 -14.77 5.84
N ARG A 142 -4.39 -14.12 4.72
CA ARG A 142 -3.44 -13.35 3.91
C ARG A 142 -3.80 -11.88 3.93
N LEU A 143 -2.81 -11.05 4.23
CA LEU A 143 -2.86 -9.59 4.24
C LEU A 143 -1.98 -9.05 3.12
N VAL A 144 -2.60 -8.41 2.13
CA VAL A 144 -1.90 -7.69 1.06
C VAL A 144 -2.01 -6.21 1.34
N LEU A 145 -0.89 -5.59 1.75
CA LEU A 145 -0.78 -4.17 2.05
C LEU A 145 -0.27 -3.43 0.82
N ARG A 146 -1.15 -2.66 0.18
CA ARG A 146 -0.85 -1.89 -1.04
C ARG A 146 -0.28 -0.51 -0.74
N HIS A 147 -0.68 0.10 0.37
CA HIS A 147 -0.17 1.40 0.80
C HIS A 147 -0.23 1.58 2.31
N GLY A 148 0.73 2.33 2.87
CA GLY A 148 0.76 2.73 4.26
C GLY A 148 1.44 1.72 5.18
N VAL A 149 1.00 1.70 6.44
CA VAL A 149 1.61 0.93 7.53
C VAL A 149 0.52 0.23 8.33
N VAL A 150 0.79 -1.01 8.72
CA VAL A 150 -0.06 -1.81 9.59
C VAL A 150 0.77 -2.40 10.73
N GLU A 151 0.14 -2.52 11.90
CA GLU A 151 0.65 -3.23 13.05
C GLU A 151 -0.14 -4.53 13.19
N LEU A 152 0.60 -5.65 13.25
CA LEU A 152 0.08 -6.95 13.60
C LEU A 152 0.42 -7.20 15.07
N GLN A 153 -0.61 -7.42 15.88
CA GLN A 153 -0.46 -7.82 17.28
C GLN A 153 -0.73 -9.32 17.36
N LEU A 154 0.34 -10.10 17.40
CA LEU A 154 0.28 -11.56 17.46
C LEU A 154 0.23 -12.03 18.92
N PRO A 155 -0.27 -13.24 19.18
CA PRO A 155 -0.15 -13.88 20.50
C PRO A 155 1.30 -13.96 20.98
N HIS A 156 1.48 -14.16 22.28
CA HIS A 156 2.80 -14.26 22.94
C HIS A 156 3.67 -12.98 22.82
N ASP A 157 3.03 -11.81 22.88
CA ASP A 157 3.68 -10.49 22.87
C ASP A 157 4.62 -10.26 21.69
N VAL A 158 4.25 -10.82 20.52
CA VAL A 158 4.93 -10.57 19.26
C VAL A 158 4.21 -9.45 18.52
N ARG A 159 4.95 -8.42 18.16
CA ARG A 159 4.45 -7.24 17.45
C ARG A 159 5.20 -7.07 16.15
N ALA A 160 4.47 -6.90 15.04
CA ALA A 160 5.05 -6.63 13.74
C ALA A 160 4.54 -5.31 13.16
N ILE A 161 5.44 -4.40 12.78
CA ILE A 161 5.12 -3.19 12.00
C ILE A 161 5.49 -3.46 10.56
N VAL A 162 4.49 -3.52 9.68
CA VAL A 162 4.65 -3.87 8.27
C VAL A 162 4.38 -2.63 7.41
N GLU A 163 5.31 -2.34 6.50
CA GLU A 163 5.27 -1.22 5.57
C GLU A 163 4.94 -1.69 4.15
N ALA A 164 4.12 -0.92 3.43
CA ALA A 164 3.76 -1.20 2.05
C ALA A 164 4.94 -0.97 1.07
N PRO A 165 4.94 -1.68 -0.08
CA PRO A 165 4.07 -2.81 -0.42
C PRO A 165 4.49 -4.07 0.33
N ALA A 166 3.52 -4.84 0.84
CA ALA A 166 3.81 -6.10 1.52
C ALA A 166 2.73 -7.15 1.30
N ASP A 167 3.14 -8.42 1.32
CA ASP A 167 2.26 -9.58 1.26
C ASP A 167 2.63 -10.55 2.38
N VAL A 168 1.69 -10.71 3.29
CA VAL A 168 1.87 -11.42 4.55
C VAL A 168 0.85 -12.53 4.66
N LEU A 169 1.31 -13.76 4.83
CA LEU A 169 0.47 -14.91 5.12
C LEU A 169 0.72 -15.38 6.55
N LEU A 170 -0.34 -15.46 7.36
CA LEU A 170 -0.25 -16.05 8.68
C LEU A 170 -0.41 -17.57 8.56
N HIS A 171 0.69 -18.33 8.63
CA HIS A 171 0.61 -19.79 8.65
C HIS A 171 0.02 -20.29 9.95
N ASP A 172 0.52 -19.78 11.06
CA ASP A 172 0.06 -20.09 12.41
C ASP A 172 0.49 -18.95 13.36
N VAL A 173 0.05 -18.97 14.61
CA VAL A 173 0.34 -17.89 15.58
C VAL A 173 1.84 -17.70 15.90
N ARG A 174 2.70 -18.63 15.51
CA ARG A 174 4.17 -18.58 15.65
C ARG A 174 4.92 -18.48 14.33
N THR A 175 4.24 -18.59 13.20
CA THR A 175 4.86 -18.58 11.87
C THR A 175 4.14 -17.60 10.95
N LEU A 176 4.85 -16.56 10.56
CA LEU A 176 4.40 -15.57 9.58
C LEU A 176 5.24 -15.71 8.31
N GLU A 177 4.61 -15.85 7.17
CA GLU A 177 5.29 -15.76 5.87
C GLU A 177 5.22 -14.32 5.36
N LEU A 178 6.38 -13.80 5.00
CA LEU A 178 6.58 -12.51 4.35
C LEU A 178 7.14 -12.78 2.96
N ASP A 179 6.26 -12.87 1.95
CA ASP A 179 6.65 -13.10 0.55
C ASP A 179 7.48 -11.93 0.02
N HIS A 180 7.03 -10.72 0.31
CA HIS A 180 7.77 -9.48 0.11
C HIS A 180 7.24 -8.38 1.03
N GLY A 181 8.06 -7.35 1.21
CA GLY A 181 7.74 -6.17 2.01
C GLY A 181 8.78 -5.93 3.09
N ARG A 182 8.56 -4.85 3.83
CA ARG A 182 9.45 -4.42 4.89
C ARG A 182 8.73 -4.49 6.22
N ALA A 183 9.32 -5.19 7.19
CA ALA A 183 8.69 -5.41 8.49
C ALA A 183 9.68 -5.33 9.64
N PHE A 184 9.26 -4.72 10.74
CA PHE A 184 9.97 -4.74 12.02
C PHE A 184 9.22 -5.61 13.01
N PHE A 185 9.92 -6.52 13.65
CA PHE A 185 9.39 -7.46 14.63
C PHE A 185 10.00 -7.18 16.00
N GLU A 186 9.17 -7.25 17.01
CA GLU A 186 9.56 -7.14 18.42
C GLU A 186 8.90 -8.27 19.20
N VAL A 187 9.72 -9.09 19.86
CA VAL A 187 9.28 -10.18 20.73
C VAL A 187 9.59 -9.78 22.16
N SER A 188 8.57 -9.43 22.94
CA SER A 188 8.75 -8.83 24.26
C SER A 188 8.73 -9.83 25.42
N SER A 189 8.24 -11.05 25.21
CA SER A 189 8.16 -12.07 26.26
C SER A 189 8.86 -13.39 25.89
N PRO A 190 9.37 -14.13 26.89
CA PRO A 190 10.01 -15.44 26.65
C PRO A 190 9.10 -16.46 25.97
N ASP A 191 7.77 -16.36 26.16
CA ASP A 191 6.80 -17.26 25.55
C ASP A 191 6.67 -17.06 24.03
N GLY A 192 7.09 -15.89 23.52
CA GLY A 192 7.18 -15.57 22.10
C GLY A 192 8.46 -16.07 21.43
N HIS A 193 9.46 -16.52 22.21
CA HIS A 193 10.71 -17.05 21.65
C HIS A 193 10.43 -18.26 20.74
N GLY A 194 11.12 -18.30 19.60
CA GLY A 194 10.87 -19.30 18.55
C GLY A 194 9.83 -18.87 17.52
N PHE A 195 9.26 -17.66 17.63
CA PHE A 195 8.53 -17.02 16.54
C PHE A 195 9.38 -17.01 15.27
N ALA A 196 8.77 -17.30 14.13
CA ALA A 196 9.49 -17.43 12.88
C ALA A 196 8.85 -16.61 11.76
N VAL A 197 9.70 -15.95 10.99
CA VAL A 197 9.35 -15.29 9.75
C VAL A 197 9.90 -16.12 8.60
N VAL A 198 9.01 -16.66 7.76
CA VAL A 198 9.38 -17.39 6.54
C VAL A 198 9.43 -16.39 5.39
N THR A 199 10.55 -16.34 4.67
CA THR A 199 10.68 -15.58 3.41
C THR A 199 10.75 -16.58 2.24
N PRO A 200 10.78 -16.13 0.97
CA PRO A 200 10.84 -17.05 -0.18
C PRO A 200 12.04 -18.00 -0.18
N HIS A 201 13.17 -17.66 0.48
CA HIS A 201 14.41 -18.47 0.42
C HIS A 201 14.99 -18.92 1.77
N GLN A 202 14.46 -18.45 2.91
CA GLN A 202 14.90 -18.86 4.24
C GLN A 202 13.80 -18.75 5.30
N ARG A 203 14.05 -19.36 6.46
CA ARG A 203 13.24 -19.19 7.68
C ARG A 203 14.07 -18.48 8.75
N ILE A 204 13.57 -17.36 9.25
CA ILE A 204 14.24 -16.51 10.24
C ILE A 204 13.56 -16.76 11.59
N VAL A 205 14.28 -17.32 12.56
CA VAL A 205 13.74 -17.74 13.85
C VAL A 205 14.26 -16.84 14.96
N ASP A 206 13.33 -16.26 15.70
CA ASP A 206 13.59 -15.45 16.88
C ASP A 206 14.07 -16.28 18.08
N LEU A 207 15.04 -15.77 18.82
CA LEU A 207 15.51 -16.32 20.10
C LEU A 207 15.42 -15.29 21.25
N GLY A 208 14.52 -14.30 21.15
CA GLY A 208 14.32 -13.20 22.11
C GLY A 208 14.88 -11.86 21.63
N THR A 209 14.25 -11.27 20.61
CA THR A 209 14.90 -10.26 19.75
C THR A 209 13.95 -9.18 19.25
N SER A 210 14.52 -8.03 18.90
CA SER A 210 13.91 -7.07 17.97
C SER A 210 14.72 -7.00 16.66
N PHE A 211 14.05 -7.16 15.52
CA PHE A 211 14.72 -7.29 14.22
C PHE A 211 13.88 -6.73 13.06
N GLY A 212 14.54 -6.30 12.00
CA GLY A 212 13.92 -5.81 10.77
C GLY A 212 14.25 -6.71 9.58
N ILE A 213 13.28 -6.95 8.71
CA ILE A 213 13.43 -7.69 7.45
C ILE A 213 12.97 -6.80 6.29
N ASP A 214 13.79 -6.64 5.25
CA ASP A 214 13.39 -6.09 3.95
C ASP A 214 13.54 -7.17 2.88
N CYS A 215 12.41 -7.63 2.35
CA CYS A 215 12.33 -8.61 1.28
C CYS A 215 11.75 -7.95 0.02
N GLN A 216 12.57 -7.83 -1.02
CA GLN A 216 12.14 -7.22 -2.27
C GLN A 216 11.56 -8.27 -3.21
N LYS A 217 10.38 -7.98 -3.76
CA LYS A 217 9.69 -8.88 -4.70
C LYS A 217 10.58 -9.23 -5.90
N GLY A 218 10.72 -10.53 -6.17
CA GLY A 218 11.53 -11.05 -7.28
C GLY A 218 13.04 -11.06 -7.05
N LYS A 219 13.53 -10.68 -5.86
CA LYS A 219 14.95 -10.83 -5.48
C LYS A 219 15.14 -12.03 -4.57
N ALA A 220 16.27 -12.72 -4.77
CA ALA A 220 16.65 -13.85 -3.92
C ALA A 220 17.28 -13.43 -2.59
N GLU A 221 17.72 -12.18 -2.49
CA GLU A 221 18.40 -11.64 -1.33
C GLU A 221 17.42 -10.93 -0.39
N VAL A 222 17.65 -11.08 0.91
CA VAL A 222 16.87 -10.44 1.98
C VAL A 222 17.80 -9.70 2.93
N GLU A 223 17.44 -8.46 3.26
CA GLU A 223 18.17 -7.67 4.24
C GLU A 223 17.63 -7.96 5.64
N LEU A 224 18.50 -8.34 6.58
CA LEU A 224 18.16 -8.61 7.97
C LEU A 224 18.95 -7.69 8.90
N HIS A 225 18.25 -7.03 9.80
CA HIS A 225 18.82 -6.16 10.84
C HIS A 225 18.46 -6.69 12.22
N VAL A 226 19.45 -7.14 12.98
CA VAL A 226 19.24 -7.57 14.37
C VAL A 226 19.56 -6.41 15.30
N VAL A 227 18.53 -5.82 15.90
CA VAL A 227 18.65 -4.61 16.74
C VAL A 227 19.06 -4.98 18.15
N ASP A 228 18.37 -5.96 18.74
CA ASP A 228 18.65 -6.50 20.08
C ASP A 228 18.34 -7.99 20.10
N GLY A 229 19.06 -8.82 20.87
CA GLY A 229 18.87 -10.27 20.92
C GLY A 229 19.66 -11.09 19.88
N ASN A 230 19.14 -12.26 19.51
CA ASN A 230 19.77 -13.22 18.60
C ASN A 230 18.76 -13.84 17.64
N ILE A 231 19.11 -13.87 16.35
CA ILE A 231 18.32 -14.52 15.32
C ILE A 231 19.05 -15.74 14.79
N ARG A 232 18.31 -16.81 14.50
CA ARG A 232 18.83 -17.98 13.78
C ARG A 232 18.21 -18.05 12.40
N VAL A 233 19.04 -18.20 11.37
CA VAL A 233 18.58 -18.32 9.97
C VAL A 233 18.64 -19.77 9.54
N ASP A 234 17.51 -20.35 9.18
CA ASP A 234 17.36 -21.73 8.73
C ASP A 234 17.03 -21.80 7.24
N SER A 235 17.37 -22.92 6.60
CA SER A 235 16.84 -23.24 5.28
C SER A 235 15.39 -23.74 5.38
N HIS A 236 14.61 -23.66 4.30
CA HIS A 236 13.24 -24.21 4.24
C HIS A 236 13.15 -25.69 4.60
N ASP A 237 14.20 -26.48 4.33
CA ASP A 237 14.25 -27.90 4.69
C ASP A 237 14.62 -28.17 6.15
N GLY A 238 14.69 -27.12 6.98
CA GLY A 238 14.93 -27.20 8.41
C GLY A 238 16.41 -27.34 8.79
N ARG A 239 17.35 -27.28 7.84
CA ARG A 239 18.77 -27.19 8.18
C ARG A 239 19.05 -25.87 8.89
N LYS A 240 19.59 -25.97 10.11
CA LYS A 240 19.95 -24.81 10.93
C LYS A 240 21.19 -24.11 10.36
N GLY A 241 21.07 -22.80 10.11
CA GLY A 241 22.19 -21.96 9.68
C GLY A 241 22.79 -21.14 10.83
N GLU A 242 23.37 -19.99 10.49
CA GLU A 242 24.11 -19.13 11.41
C GLU A 242 23.18 -18.43 12.42
N ILE A 243 23.71 -18.18 13.62
CA ILE A 243 23.10 -17.29 14.62
C ILE A 243 23.72 -15.89 14.45
N ILE A 244 22.86 -14.90 14.24
CA ILE A 244 23.22 -13.51 14.06
C ILE A 244 22.81 -12.76 15.33
N SER A 245 23.81 -12.25 16.05
CA SER A 245 23.63 -11.47 17.28
C SER A 245 23.45 -9.97 16.99
N ALA A 246 22.84 -9.27 17.94
CA ALA A 246 22.49 -7.86 17.88
C ALA A 246 23.62 -6.89 17.49
N ALA A 247 23.15 -5.71 17.05
CA ALA A 247 23.90 -4.63 16.42
C ALA A 247 24.58 -5.05 15.10
N ARG A 248 23.95 -5.99 14.37
CA ARG A 248 24.46 -6.51 13.09
C ARG A 248 23.38 -6.46 12.01
N SER A 249 23.78 -6.03 10.82
CA SER A 249 22.95 -5.99 9.61
C SER A 249 23.63 -6.76 8.49
N VAL A 250 22.89 -7.65 7.83
CA VAL A 250 23.42 -8.59 6.84
C VAL A 250 22.49 -8.73 5.63
N LEU A 251 23.08 -9.11 4.49
CA LEU A 251 22.35 -9.52 3.30
C LEU A 251 22.41 -11.03 3.23
N LEU A 252 21.25 -11.67 3.12
CA LEU A 252 21.09 -13.12 3.12
C LEU A 252 20.63 -13.60 1.76
N SER A 253 21.30 -14.60 1.21
CA SER A 253 20.79 -15.41 0.10
C SER A 253 20.59 -16.84 0.62
N GLY A 254 19.34 -17.19 0.94
CA GLY A 254 19.03 -18.36 1.75
C GLY A 254 19.70 -18.28 3.12
N THR A 255 20.50 -19.28 3.49
CA THR A 255 21.26 -19.31 4.75
C THR A 255 22.63 -18.64 4.67
N LYS A 256 23.05 -18.17 3.49
CA LYS A 256 24.40 -17.61 3.29
C LYS A 256 24.36 -16.09 3.46
N ILE A 257 25.25 -15.55 4.30
CA ILE A 257 25.53 -14.11 4.36
C ILE A 257 26.37 -13.73 3.14
N THR A 258 25.83 -12.87 2.28
CA THR A 258 26.52 -12.37 1.08
C THR A 258 27.22 -11.04 1.33
N GLN A 259 26.74 -10.25 2.30
CA GLN A 259 27.34 -8.97 2.69
C GLN A 259 27.09 -8.68 4.17
N GLU A 260 28.06 -8.03 4.82
CA GLU A 260 27.98 -7.55 6.20
C GLU A 260 28.06 -6.02 6.28
N GLY A 261 27.58 -5.46 7.40
CA GLY A 261 27.77 -4.05 7.73
C GLY A 261 27.09 -3.13 6.74
N ILE A 262 25.90 -3.51 6.29
CA ILE A 262 25.13 -2.77 5.31
C ILE A 262 24.71 -1.45 5.94
N ASN A 263 25.48 -0.40 5.63
CA ASN A 263 25.30 0.95 6.13
C ASN A 263 24.23 1.68 5.30
N TYR A 264 23.09 1.05 5.03
CA TYR A 264 21.94 1.77 4.52
C TYR A 264 21.31 2.53 5.70
N PRO A 265 20.88 3.79 5.51
CA PRO A 265 20.04 4.48 6.48
C PRO A 265 18.62 3.89 6.48
N THR A 266 18.49 2.57 6.59
CA THR A 266 17.23 1.84 6.63
C THR A 266 16.76 1.77 8.08
N THR A 267 16.35 2.90 8.63
CA THR A 267 15.57 2.91 9.88
C THR A 267 14.21 2.29 9.59
N PHE A 268 13.89 1.18 10.23
CA PHE A 268 12.56 0.58 10.17
C PHE A 268 11.60 1.37 11.05
N LEU A 269 10.33 1.46 10.66
CA LEU A 269 9.30 1.97 11.57
C LEU A 269 9.09 0.97 12.71
N LYS A 270 9.32 1.44 13.95
CA LYS A 270 9.22 0.61 15.17
C LYS A 270 7.85 0.69 15.86
N SER A 271 6.99 1.58 15.40
CA SER A 271 5.64 1.77 15.94
C SER A 271 4.68 2.25 14.86
N LEU A 272 3.39 1.97 15.08
CA LEU A 272 2.34 2.41 14.18
C LEU A 272 2.25 3.94 14.18
N PRO A 273 2.48 4.62 13.04
CA PRO A 273 2.37 6.07 13.00
C PRO A 273 0.91 6.51 13.19
N PRO A 274 0.66 7.66 13.84
CA PRO A 274 -0.70 8.13 14.11
C PRO A 274 -1.43 8.63 12.85
N LYS A 275 -0.67 9.03 11.81
CA LYS A 275 -1.19 9.45 10.51
C LYS A 275 -0.11 9.33 9.44
N ILE A 276 -0.54 9.16 8.20
CA ILE A 276 0.30 9.24 7.01
C ILE A 276 -0.06 10.54 6.27
N LYS A 277 0.96 11.30 5.84
CA LYS A 277 0.75 12.45 4.95
C LYS A 277 0.96 12.00 3.52
N THR A 278 -0.12 11.85 2.77
CA THR A 278 -0.07 11.62 1.31
C THR A 278 0.52 12.86 0.62
N LEU A 279 1.58 12.64 -0.16
CA LEU A 279 2.24 13.66 -0.99
C LEU A 279 1.80 13.54 -2.46
N LEU A 280 1.55 12.32 -2.90
CA LEU A 280 1.04 12.00 -4.22
C LEU A 280 0.12 10.79 -4.12
N ASP A 281 -1.05 10.88 -4.73
CA ASP A 281 -1.93 9.75 -5.04
C ASP A 281 -2.36 9.90 -6.49
N GLU A 282 -1.82 9.07 -7.37
CA GLU A 282 -2.02 9.18 -8.82
C GLU A 282 -2.47 7.85 -9.41
N ASP A 283 -3.60 7.90 -10.09
CA ASP A 283 -4.20 6.80 -10.83
C ASP A 283 -4.35 7.10 -12.32
N PHE A 284 -3.86 8.26 -12.76
CA PHE A 284 -3.97 8.80 -14.12
C PHE A 284 -5.40 8.98 -14.62
N SER A 285 -6.40 8.87 -13.74
CA SER A 285 -7.83 9.01 -14.09
C SER A 285 -8.29 10.47 -14.19
N SER A 286 -7.34 11.42 -14.19
CA SER A 286 -7.61 12.84 -14.26
C SER A 286 -6.82 13.53 -15.36
N GLY A 287 -7.41 14.58 -15.94
CA GLY A 287 -6.84 15.36 -17.01
C GLY A 287 -7.79 15.54 -18.19
N LEU A 288 -7.32 16.28 -19.19
CA LEU A 288 -8.04 16.48 -20.44
C LEU A 288 -7.45 15.57 -21.51
N ALA A 289 -8.31 14.94 -22.30
CA ALA A 289 -7.92 14.21 -23.49
C ALA A 289 -7.46 15.18 -24.58
N THR A 290 -6.54 14.74 -25.42
CA THR A 290 -5.98 15.51 -26.54
C THR A 290 -6.95 15.58 -27.73
N ASP A 291 -6.85 16.63 -28.55
CA ASP A 291 -7.71 16.87 -29.74
C ASP A 291 -9.23 16.82 -29.47
N GLN A 292 -9.67 17.28 -28.29
CA GLN A 292 -11.09 17.27 -27.91
C GLN A 292 -11.64 18.69 -27.75
N ASN A 293 -12.90 18.87 -28.14
CA ASN A 293 -13.69 20.04 -27.76
C ASN A 293 -14.28 19.80 -26.37
N TYR A 294 -14.17 20.80 -25.50
CA TYR A 294 -14.69 20.81 -24.14
C TYR A 294 -15.70 21.95 -23.96
N VAL A 295 -16.74 21.67 -23.19
CA VAL A 295 -17.73 22.65 -22.69
C VAL A 295 -17.92 22.41 -21.20
N ILE A 296 -17.75 23.47 -20.41
CA ILE A 296 -17.91 23.43 -18.95
C ILE A 296 -19.17 24.18 -18.57
N GLU A 297 -20.10 23.50 -17.90
CA GLU A 297 -21.31 24.12 -17.34
C GLU A 297 -21.26 24.02 -15.81
N MET A 298 -21.87 24.99 -15.13
CA MET A 298 -21.83 25.06 -13.67
C MET A 298 -23.11 25.67 -13.13
N ASP A 299 -23.77 24.97 -12.22
CA ASP A 299 -24.98 25.46 -11.55
C ASP A 299 -24.68 26.78 -10.80
N SER A 300 -25.63 27.71 -10.79
CA SER A 300 -25.52 29.01 -10.10
C SER A 300 -25.40 28.90 -8.58
N THR A 301 -25.52 27.71 -8.00
CA THR A 301 -25.40 27.50 -6.56
C THR A 301 -24.02 26.99 -6.15
N VAL A 302 -23.14 26.65 -7.11
CA VAL A 302 -21.82 26.04 -6.85
C VAL A 302 -20.90 27.01 -6.12
N ILE A 303 -20.95 28.29 -6.48
CA ILE A 303 -20.11 29.34 -5.90
C ILE A 303 -20.97 30.42 -5.24
N ARG A 304 -20.53 30.86 -4.06
CA ARG A 304 -21.01 32.06 -3.37
C ARG A 304 -19.84 32.84 -2.80
N ASP A 305 -20.03 34.13 -2.55
CA ASP A 305 -19.09 34.91 -1.74
C ASP A 305 -19.28 34.59 -0.23
N HIS A 306 -18.52 35.28 0.62
CA HIS A 306 -18.64 35.18 2.07
C HIS A 306 -19.85 35.90 2.67
N ALA A 307 -20.49 36.79 1.90
CA ALA A 307 -21.73 37.47 2.27
C ALA A 307 -22.99 36.65 1.92
N GLY A 308 -22.84 35.55 1.18
CA GLY A 308 -23.89 34.65 0.74
C GLY A 308 -24.48 34.95 -0.64
N ASN A 309 -23.96 35.93 -1.40
CA ASN A 309 -24.42 36.18 -2.77
C ASN A 309 -23.91 35.09 -3.71
N ARG A 310 -24.79 34.61 -4.58
CA ARG A 310 -24.52 33.46 -5.45
C ARG A 310 -23.98 33.89 -6.80
N PHE A 311 -22.93 33.24 -7.26
CA PHE A 311 -22.49 33.35 -8.64
C PHE A 311 -23.63 32.98 -9.60
N LYS A 312 -23.72 33.62 -10.77
CA LYS A 312 -24.80 33.35 -11.73
C LYS A 312 -24.73 31.93 -12.34
N GLY A 313 -23.59 31.24 -12.20
CA GLY A 313 -23.35 29.96 -12.86
C GLY A 313 -22.92 30.14 -14.32
N ILE A 314 -22.65 29.01 -14.99
CA ILE A 314 -22.32 28.90 -16.42
C ILE A 314 -23.40 27.99 -17.02
N GLY A 315 -24.39 28.59 -17.67
CA GLY A 315 -25.69 27.94 -17.94
C GLY A 315 -26.01 27.67 -19.42
N ASP A 316 -25.13 28.00 -20.35
CA ASP A 316 -25.27 27.68 -21.78
C ASP A 316 -23.94 27.16 -22.37
N ASP A 317 -24.04 26.42 -23.47
CA ASP A 317 -22.95 25.79 -24.23
C ASP A 317 -21.99 26.80 -24.91
N VAL A 318 -22.12 28.08 -24.56
CA VAL A 318 -21.38 29.20 -25.14
C VAL A 318 -20.42 29.84 -24.13
N ALA A 319 -20.61 29.65 -22.82
CA ALA A 319 -19.94 30.49 -21.81
C ALA A 319 -18.56 30.02 -21.32
N TRP A 320 -18.23 28.73 -21.39
CA TRP A 320 -16.84 28.27 -21.24
C TRP A 320 -16.58 27.03 -22.09
N LYS A 321 -16.04 27.26 -23.29
CA LYS A 321 -15.68 26.22 -24.25
C LYS A 321 -14.25 26.39 -24.72
N PHE A 322 -13.56 25.29 -24.98
CA PHE A 322 -12.21 25.33 -25.55
C PHE A 322 -11.94 24.00 -26.26
N ARG A 323 -10.90 23.96 -27.08
CA ARG A 323 -10.39 22.74 -27.68
C ARG A 323 -8.98 22.50 -27.15
N THR A 324 -8.71 21.29 -26.69
CA THR A 324 -7.34 20.89 -26.37
C THR A 324 -6.54 20.74 -27.63
N ALA A 325 -5.27 21.13 -27.55
CA ALA A 325 -4.33 20.96 -28.65
C ALA A 325 -4.36 19.48 -29.10
N PRO A 326 -4.21 19.25 -30.42
CA PRO A 326 -4.00 17.89 -30.89
C PRO A 326 -2.75 17.32 -30.22
N PRO A 327 -2.65 15.99 -30.19
CA PRO A 327 -1.43 15.35 -29.82
C PRO A 327 -0.22 16.07 -30.49
N LEU A 328 0.81 16.45 -29.71
CA LEU A 328 2.09 17.04 -30.14
C LEU A 328 2.86 16.19 -31.17
N GLY A 329 2.28 15.13 -31.71
CA GLY A 329 2.56 14.53 -33.01
C GLY A 329 2.31 15.47 -34.20
N THR A 330 1.93 16.73 -33.98
CA THR A 330 1.93 17.76 -35.03
C THR A 330 2.57 19.09 -34.63
N VAL A 331 3.67 19.09 -33.86
CA VAL A 331 4.64 20.19 -33.91
C VAL A 331 5.90 19.67 -34.60
N ARG A 332 5.89 19.82 -35.93
CA ARG A 332 6.94 19.59 -36.93
C ARG A 332 8.30 19.11 -36.36
N ASN A 333 8.39 17.81 -36.08
CA ASN A 333 9.58 16.98 -35.91
C ASN A 333 10.74 17.50 -35.04
N PHE A 334 10.57 17.39 -33.72
CA PHE A 334 11.63 17.58 -32.72
C PHE A 334 12.57 16.39 -32.51
N SER A 335 12.26 15.24 -33.10
CA SER A 335 12.95 13.97 -32.89
C SER A 335 13.94 13.63 -34.02
N PHE A 336 14.11 14.51 -35.02
CA PHE A 336 15.05 14.31 -36.13
C PHE A 336 14.82 13.00 -36.94
N GLU A 337 13.58 12.50 -36.93
CA GLU A 337 13.23 11.15 -37.36
C GLU A 337 12.89 11.01 -38.85
N ASP A 338 12.44 12.08 -39.50
CA ASP A 338 11.85 11.98 -40.84
C ASP A 338 12.94 12.04 -41.93
N ASN A 339 12.83 11.09 -42.87
CA ASN A 339 13.35 11.10 -44.25
C ASN A 339 14.74 11.67 -44.57
N ALA A 340 15.72 11.57 -43.67
CA ALA A 340 17.12 11.73 -44.06
C ALA A 340 17.77 10.35 -44.30
N ALA A 341 18.39 10.13 -45.46
CA ALA A 341 19.43 9.10 -45.54
C ALA A 341 20.55 9.43 -44.54
N ASP A 342 21.29 8.45 -44.05
CA ASP A 342 22.46 8.73 -43.20
C ASP A 342 23.51 9.47 -44.06
N GLY A 343 23.55 10.80 -43.95
CA GLY A 343 24.48 11.63 -44.74
C GLY A 343 23.81 12.71 -45.58
N GLY A 344 23.63 13.91 -45.01
CA GLY A 344 23.68 15.16 -45.75
C GLY A 344 22.39 15.68 -46.39
N GLU A 345 21.24 15.07 -46.11
CA GLU A 345 19.93 15.63 -46.48
C GLU A 345 19.48 16.72 -45.47
N PRO A 346 18.69 17.73 -45.90
CA PRO A 346 18.16 18.75 -45.00
C PRO A 346 17.28 18.11 -43.90
N VAL A 347 17.49 18.55 -42.66
CA VAL A 347 16.64 18.16 -41.52
C VAL A 347 15.26 18.75 -41.76
N GLU A 348 14.26 17.90 -42.01
CA GLU A 348 12.92 18.35 -42.35
C GLU A 348 12.38 19.32 -41.27
N HIS A 349 11.80 20.44 -41.73
CA HIS A 349 11.29 21.54 -40.89
C HIS A 349 12.31 22.38 -40.12
N TRP A 350 13.61 22.12 -40.28
CA TRP A 350 14.67 22.98 -39.76
C TRP A 350 15.35 23.74 -40.89
N ALA A 351 15.56 25.04 -40.69
CA ALA A 351 16.26 25.91 -41.63
C ALA A 351 17.73 26.06 -41.23
N GLU A 352 18.64 25.80 -42.18
CA GLU A 352 20.04 26.19 -42.07
C GLU A 352 20.20 27.67 -42.43
N VAL A 353 20.84 28.46 -41.57
CA VAL A 353 20.98 29.90 -41.82
C VAL A 353 22.32 30.29 -42.48
N THR A 354 23.29 29.38 -42.57
CA THR A 354 24.66 29.71 -43.01
C THR A 354 25.08 29.22 -44.40
N GLY A 355 24.30 28.40 -45.11
CA GLY A 355 24.64 27.95 -46.47
C GLY A 355 25.95 27.15 -46.56
N LEU A 356 26.38 26.54 -45.45
CA LEU A 356 27.59 25.75 -45.31
C LEU A 356 27.22 24.27 -45.36
N GLY A 357 26.81 23.80 -46.54
CA GLY A 357 26.37 22.42 -46.76
C GLY A 357 27.32 21.36 -46.18
N SER A 358 26.75 20.22 -45.77
CA SER A 358 27.36 19.02 -45.13
C SER A 358 27.82 19.10 -43.66
N ASN A 359 27.54 20.20 -42.93
CA ASN A 359 28.03 20.39 -41.55
C ASN A 359 27.01 20.04 -40.45
N PHE A 360 25.85 19.51 -40.82
CA PHE A 360 24.90 18.88 -39.91
C PHE A 360 24.33 17.61 -40.56
N ASN A 361 23.94 16.64 -39.73
CA ASN A 361 23.34 15.39 -40.20
C ASN A 361 22.48 14.78 -39.09
N THR A 362 21.47 14.00 -39.46
CA THR A 362 20.81 13.09 -38.52
C THR A 362 21.43 11.71 -38.69
N ILE A 363 21.77 11.07 -37.58
CA ILE A 363 22.41 9.74 -37.63
C ILE A 363 21.77 8.82 -36.60
N ARG A 364 21.67 7.54 -36.97
CA ARG A 364 21.11 6.48 -36.12
C ARG A 364 22.07 6.03 -35.01
N THR A 365 23.38 6.10 -35.25
CA THR A 365 24.40 5.60 -34.34
C THR A 365 25.64 6.50 -34.35
N ALA A 366 25.81 7.39 -33.37
CA ALA A 366 27.09 8.09 -33.16
C ALA A 366 27.80 7.55 -31.92
N PRO A 367 28.71 6.56 -32.02
CA PRO A 367 29.51 6.14 -30.89
C PRO A 367 30.31 7.34 -30.35
N PRO A 368 30.27 7.63 -29.03
CA PRO A 368 29.73 6.78 -27.95
C PRO A 368 28.30 7.13 -27.49
N LEU A 369 27.66 8.16 -28.06
CA LEU A 369 26.35 8.64 -27.64
C LEU A 369 25.22 8.03 -28.50
N LYS A 370 24.36 7.22 -27.90
CA LYS A 370 23.12 6.80 -28.56
C LYS A 370 22.05 7.89 -28.47
N PRO A 371 21.09 7.96 -29.42
CA PRO A 371 19.91 8.82 -29.29
C PRO A 371 19.19 8.62 -27.94
N THR A 372 18.74 9.72 -27.34
CA THR A 372 17.98 9.79 -26.09
C THR A 372 16.48 9.96 -26.30
N HIS A 373 16.07 10.30 -27.54
CA HIS A 373 14.72 10.26 -28.08
C HIS A 373 14.80 9.96 -29.60
N GLY A 374 13.75 9.44 -30.22
CA GLY A 374 13.81 8.96 -31.60
C GLY A 374 14.82 7.83 -31.89
N LYS A 375 14.88 7.37 -33.15
CA LYS A 375 15.94 6.51 -33.71
C LYS A 375 17.14 7.33 -34.17
N ARG A 376 17.07 8.67 -34.16
CA ARG A 376 18.06 9.59 -34.71
C ARG A 376 18.29 10.76 -33.77
N HIS A 377 19.49 11.31 -33.83
CA HIS A 377 19.82 12.57 -33.19
C HIS A 377 20.46 13.55 -34.17
N LEU A 378 20.48 14.83 -33.85
CA LEU A 378 21.11 15.86 -34.66
C LEU A 378 22.59 15.99 -34.30
N ILE A 379 23.45 16.03 -35.30
CA ILE A 379 24.84 16.39 -35.16
C ILE A 379 25.07 17.76 -35.81
N ILE A 380 25.72 18.69 -35.09
CA ILE A 380 26.18 19.98 -35.61
C ILE A 380 27.70 20.06 -35.47
N ILE A 381 28.41 20.27 -36.57
CA ILE A 381 29.87 20.37 -36.61
C ILE A 381 30.30 21.85 -36.54
N GLY A 382 30.79 22.29 -35.38
CA GLY A 382 31.32 23.64 -35.14
C GLY A 382 32.71 23.88 -35.75
N LYS A 383 32.87 25.06 -36.36
CA LYS A 383 34.07 25.59 -37.04
C LYS A 383 34.46 27.00 -36.55
N GLY A 384 34.13 27.38 -35.33
CA GLY A 384 34.35 28.71 -34.77
C GLY A 384 33.20 29.68 -35.09
N GLU A 385 33.52 30.95 -35.40
CA GLU A 385 32.52 31.99 -35.72
C GLU A 385 31.69 31.69 -36.99
N GLN A 386 32.17 30.78 -37.85
CA GLN A 386 31.46 30.33 -39.06
C GLN A 386 30.66 29.04 -38.84
N SER A 387 30.36 28.67 -37.60
CA SER A 387 29.63 27.43 -37.35
C SER A 387 28.15 27.55 -37.75
N PRO A 388 27.56 26.46 -38.28
CA PRO A 388 26.16 26.47 -38.62
C PRO A 388 25.27 26.57 -37.38
N VAL A 389 24.19 27.33 -37.52
CA VAL A 389 23.10 27.39 -36.55
C VAL A 389 21.87 26.82 -37.23
N LEU A 390 21.30 25.80 -36.61
CA LEU A 390 20.06 25.20 -37.07
C LEU A 390 18.91 25.88 -36.34
N THR A 391 17.93 26.36 -37.10
CA THR A 391 16.79 27.11 -36.55
C THR A 391 15.47 26.46 -36.94
N GLN A 392 14.50 26.57 -36.05
CA GLN A 392 13.14 26.15 -36.31
C GLN A 392 12.18 27.21 -35.80
N ASP A 393 11.27 27.64 -36.67
CA ASP A 393 10.09 28.42 -36.27
C ASP A 393 8.97 27.44 -35.92
N LEU A 394 8.40 27.60 -34.73
CA LEU A 394 7.40 26.69 -34.20
C LEU A 394 5.98 27.07 -34.64
N GLY A 395 5.80 28.27 -35.20
CA GLY A 395 4.47 28.81 -35.50
C GLY A 395 3.62 29.09 -34.24
N ILE A 396 4.21 29.02 -33.04
CA ILE A 396 3.54 29.28 -31.77
C ILE A 396 3.61 30.79 -31.47
N PRO A 397 2.49 31.53 -31.39
CA PRO A 397 2.52 32.94 -31.04
C PRO A 397 3.08 33.18 -29.63
N ILE A 398 3.97 34.18 -29.50
CA ILE A 398 4.51 34.59 -28.20
C ILE A 398 3.43 35.38 -27.44
N LYS A 399 3.10 34.93 -26.23
CA LYS A 399 2.10 35.54 -25.35
C LYS A 399 2.77 36.14 -24.13
N ALA A 400 2.49 37.41 -23.85
CA ALA A 400 3.03 38.11 -22.67
C ALA A 400 2.69 37.36 -21.37
N GLY A 401 3.63 37.32 -20.44
CA GLY A 401 3.51 36.62 -19.16
C GLY A 401 3.62 35.10 -19.24
N SER A 402 3.69 34.50 -20.43
CA SER A 402 3.91 33.05 -20.57
C SER A 402 5.38 32.73 -20.39
N THR A 403 5.69 31.69 -19.61
CA THR A 403 7.04 31.14 -19.55
C THR A 403 7.16 30.00 -20.55
N TYR A 404 8.24 29.98 -21.31
CA TYR A 404 8.58 28.93 -22.24
C TYR A 404 9.80 28.21 -21.71
N ARG A 405 9.71 26.89 -21.57
CA ARG A 405 10.81 26.02 -21.19
C ARG A 405 11.23 25.20 -22.39
N LEU A 406 12.38 25.53 -22.93
CA LEU A 406 13.10 24.69 -23.87
C LEU A 406 13.96 23.71 -23.08
N THR A 407 13.82 22.42 -23.33
CA THR A 407 14.63 21.36 -22.75
C THR A 407 15.26 20.55 -23.87
N VAL A 408 16.58 20.38 -23.85
CA VAL A 408 17.32 19.70 -24.92
C VAL A 408 18.36 18.76 -24.30
N ASP A 409 18.49 17.54 -24.84
CA ASP A 409 19.61 16.68 -24.51
C ASP A 409 20.79 17.07 -25.40
N VAL A 410 21.95 17.34 -24.80
CA VAL A 410 23.13 17.83 -25.55
C VAL A 410 24.35 17.00 -25.22
N GLY A 411 25.10 16.58 -26.23
CA GLY A 411 26.27 15.72 -26.05
C GLY A 411 27.47 16.22 -26.84
N ALA A 412 28.66 15.75 -26.44
CA ALA A 412 29.89 15.96 -27.20
C ALA A 412 30.44 14.60 -27.67
N ASN A 413 30.58 14.42 -28.98
CA ASN A 413 30.98 13.13 -29.55
C ASN A 413 32.51 12.86 -29.43
N TYR A 414 33.32 13.92 -29.32
CA TYR A 414 34.79 13.84 -29.38
C TYR A 414 35.46 13.83 -28.00
N ASN A 415 36.71 13.37 -27.95
CA ASN A 415 37.56 13.31 -26.74
C ASN A 415 37.95 14.68 -26.14
N ALA A 416 37.41 15.80 -26.62
CA ALA A 416 37.71 17.13 -26.06
C ALA A 416 36.45 18.00 -25.96
N PRO A 417 36.43 19.00 -25.06
CA PRO A 417 35.27 19.84 -24.83
C PRO A 417 34.81 20.51 -26.13
N ALA A 418 33.51 20.41 -26.38
CA ALA A 418 32.82 21.19 -27.41
C ALA A 418 32.04 22.31 -26.72
N ASP A 419 31.81 23.42 -27.40
CA ASP A 419 30.94 24.48 -26.91
C ASP A 419 29.88 24.85 -27.95
N GLY A 420 28.80 25.44 -27.45
CA GLY A 420 27.66 25.81 -28.26
C GLY A 420 26.59 26.50 -27.45
N PHE A 421 25.37 26.51 -27.97
CA PHE A 421 24.24 27.16 -27.32
C PHE A 421 22.90 26.53 -27.73
N ILE A 422 21.94 26.66 -26.83
CA ILE A 422 20.51 26.57 -27.11
C ILE A 422 19.92 27.95 -26.92
N ARG A 423 19.00 28.34 -27.79
CA ARG A 423 18.45 29.69 -27.80
C ARG A 423 16.98 29.66 -28.17
N LEU A 424 16.20 30.51 -27.50
CA LEU A 424 14.85 30.89 -27.91
C LEU A 424 14.92 32.24 -28.62
N PHE A 425 14.18 32.40 -29.70
CA PHE A 425 14.10 33.64 -30.46
C PHE A 425 12.66 33.93 -30.90
N GLY A 426 12.38 35.19 -31.24
CA GLY A 426 11.10 35.60 -31.82
C GLY A 426 11.23 35.88 -33.32
N SER A 427 10.18 35.60 -34.10
CA SER A 427 10.21 35.68 -35.57
C SER A 427 10.49 37.08 -36.13
N ASP A 428 10.23 38.16 -35.37
CA ASP A 428 10.39 39.54 -35.87
C ASP A 428 11.84 39.89 -36.22
N ILE A 429 12.77 39.43 -35.38
CA ILE A 429 14.22 39.70 -35.53
C ILE A 429 14.98 38.42 -35.90
N GLY A 430 14.36 37.25 -35.65
CA GLY A 430 14.94 35.95 -35.91
C GLY A 430 16.06 35.56 -34.94
N TYR A 431 16.71 34.43 -35.22
CA TYR A 431 17.62 33.78 -34.28
C TYR A 431 18.83 34.61 -33.83
N LYS A 432 19.23 35.66 -34.56
CA LYS A 432 20.41 36.47 -34.22
C LYS A 432 20.24 37.28 -32.94
N SER A 433 19.00 37.57 -32.55
CA SER A 433 18.66 38.20 -31.26
C SER A 433 17.98 37.16 -30.37
N ALA A 434 18.58 36.85 -29.24
CA ALA A 434 18.06 35.86 -28.30
C ALA A 434 17.00 36.49 -27.39
N LEU A 435 15.83 35.85 -27.28
CA LEU A 435 14.92 36.07 -26.16
C LEU A 435 15.52 35.46 -24.88
N ALA A 436 16.12 34.29 -25.01
CA ALA A 436 16.97 33.68 -23.99
C ALA A 436 18.03 32.77 -24.64
N GLU A 437 19.18 32.63 -23.99
CA GLU A 437 20.26 31.74 -24.44
C GLU A 437 20.90 31.03 -23.24
N ALA A 438 21.17 29.74 -23.39
CA ALA A 438 22.08 29.02 -22.52
C ALA A 438 23.31 28.58 -23.31
N LYS A 439 24.50 28.88 -22.79
CA LYS A 439 25.76 28.33 -23.29
C LYS A 439 25.88 26.88 -22.85
N ILE A 440 26.35 26.02 -23.74
CA ILE A 440 26.49 24.59 -23.48
C ILE A 440 27.94 24.18 -23.68
N GLN A 441 28.47 23.41 -22.73
CA GLN A 441 29.81 22.82 -22.77
C GLN A 441 29.75 21.40 -22.21
N PRO A 442 29.32 20.40 -23.01
CA PRO A 442 29.19 19.03 -22.54
C PRO A 442 30.55 18.41 -22.27
N THR A 443 30.63 17.59 -21.24
CA THR A 443 31.77 16.69 -21.04
C THR A 443 31.88 15.74 -22.24
N PRO A 444 33.09 15.52 -22.78
CA PRO A 444 33.34 14.51 -23.80
C PRO A 444 32.64 13.17 -23.52
N LYS A 445 31.94 12.64 -24.53
CA LYS A 445 31.28 11.32 -24.49
C LYS A 445 30.14 11.17 -23.49
N GLN A 446 29.61 12.27 -22.98
CA GLN A 446 28.49 12.24 -22.04
C GLN A 446 27.33 13.11 -22.54
N TRP A 447 26.11 12.63 -22.28
CA TRP A 447 24.91 13.43 -22.44
C TRP A 447 24.76 14.37 -21.25
N PHE A 448 24.56 15.63 -21.57
CA PHE A 448 23.89 16.60 -20.73
C PHE A 448 22.39 16.47 -20.96
N LEU A 449 21.75 15.61 -20.18
CA LEU A 449 20.31 15.38 -20.25
C LEU A 449 19.56 16.61 -19.73
N ASP A 450 18.42 16.89 -20.38
CA ASP A 450 17.44 17.89 -20.02
C ASP A 450 18.01 19.30 -19.79
N LYS A 451 18.97 19.74 -20.61
CA LYS A 451 19.46 21.11 -20.53
C LYS A 451 18.34 22.08 -20.82
N THR A 452 18.02 22.84 -19.78
CA THR A 452 16.82 23.63 -19.71
C THR A 452 17.15 25.11 -19.87
N LEU A 453 16.40 25.77 -20.74
CA LEU A 453 16.38 27.21 -20.95
C LEU A 453 14.95 27.69 -20.75
N THR A 454 14.73 28.49 -19.72
CA THR A 454 13.43 29.10 -19.43
C THR A 454 13.43 30.57 -19.84
N TYR A 455 12.31 31.03 -20.38
CA TYR A 455 12.12 32.41 -20.80
C TYR A 455 10.68 32.85 -20.53
N THR A 456 10.48 33.93 -19.77
CA THR A 456 9.17 34.54 -19.56
C THR A 456 9.01 35.71 -20.52
N ALA A 457 8.02 35.64 -21.41
CA ALA A 457 7.75 36.68 -22.38
C ALA A 457 7.20 37.96 -21.74
N THR A 458 7.68 39.12 -22.18
CA THR A 458 7.15 40.42 -21.77
C THR A 458 6.12 40.93 -22.77
N GLU A 459 5.42 42.02 -22.43
CA GLU A 459 4.51 42.71 -23.34
C GLU A 459 5.21 43.18 -24.63
N ALA A 460 6.50 43.56 -24.53
CA ALA A 460 7.27 43.99 -25.69
C ALA A 460 7.60 42.83 -26.67
N ASP A 461 7.54 41.59 -26.18
CA ASP A 461 7.81 40.39 -26.97
C ASP A 461 6.55 39.83 -27.64
N ALA A 462 5.36 40.20 -27.15
CA ALA A 462 4.06 39.71 -27.64
C ALA A 462 3.50 40.55 -28.81
N THR A 463 4.33 40.82 -29.80
CA THR A 463 3.99 41.65 -30.99
C THR A 463 3.06 40.95 -32.00
N GLY A 464 2.73 39.67 -31.75
CA GLY A 464 2.16 38.75 -32.74
C GLY A 464 3.20 37.86 -33.41
N GLN A 465 4.48 38.02 -33.07
CA GLN A 465 5.56 37.15 -33.52
C GLN A 465 5.44 35.72 -33.00
N THR A 466 6.04 34.78 -33.73
CA THR A 466 6.11 33.36 -33.36
C THR A 466 7.43 33.02 -32.66
N LEU A 467 7.38 32.01 -31.82
CA LEU A 467 8.51 31.49 -31.07
C LEU A 467 9.32 30.53 -31.93
N GLY A 468 10.64 30.68 -31.89
CA GLY A 468 11.59 29.80 -32.56
C GLY A 468 12.71 29.29 -31.64
N ILE A 469 13.34 28.20 -32.07
CA ILE A 469 14.47 27.55 -31.38
C ILE A 469 15.69 27.59 -32.29
N ALA A 470 16.84 27.93 -31.71
CA ALA A 470 18.13 27.86 -32.39
C ALA A 470 19.11 26.96 -31.63
N LEU A 471 19.69 26.01 -32.34
CA LEU A 471 20.71 25.09 -31.85
C LEU A 471 22.02 25.40 -32.58
N GLY A 472 23.08 25.65 -31.82
CA GLY A 472 24.37 26.01 -32.38
C GLY A 472 25.51 25.29 -31.70
N SER A 473 26.50 24.90 -32.50
CA SER A 473 27.83 24.56 -32.01
C SER A 473 28.80 25.68 -32.40
N ARG A 474 29.80 25.97 -31.57
CA ARG A 474 30.85 26.97 -31.86
C ARG A 474 32.18 26.26 -32.10
N LEU A 475 32.62 25.41 -31.18
CA LEU A 475 33.86 24.65 -31.29
C LEU A 475 33.54 23.14 -31.35
N ARG A 476 33.91 22.49 -32.46
CA ARG A 476 33.80 21.03 -32.67
C ARG A 476 32.36 20.55 -32.71
N THR A 477 32.14 19.24 -32.64
CA THR A 477 30.83 18.66 -32.86
C THR A 477 30.01 18.53 -31.59
N LEU A 478 28.82 19.13 -31.60
CA LEU A 478 27.76 18.87 -30.64
C LEU A 478 26.72 17.94 -31.23
N VAL A 479 26.14 17.14 -30.35
CA VAL A 479 25.00 16.27 -30.62
C VAL A 479 23.81 16.82 -29.85
N PHE A 480 22.66 16.93 -30.50
CA PHE A 480 21.42 17.42 -29.90
C PHE A 480 20.33 16.38 -30.12
N ASP A 481 19.51 16.18 -29.10
CA ASP A 481 18.41 15.24 -29.14
C ASP A 481 17.30 15.67 -28.19
N ASN A 482 16.11 15.09 -28.34
CA ASN A 482 15.00 15.21 -27.39
C ASN A 482 14.64 16.67 -27.06
N VAL A 483 14.64 17.48 -28.12
CA VAL A 483 14.32 18.91 -28.07
C VAL A 483 12.84 19.05 -27.73
N ARG A 484 12.52 19.60 -26.57
CA ARG A 484 11.14 19.78 -26.11
C ARG A 484 10.93 21.23 -25.76
N ILE A 485 9.76 21.73 -26.12
CA ILE A 485 9.29 23.02 -25.63
C ILE A 485 7.99 22.82 -24.89
N THR A 486 7.95 23.27 -23.65
CA THR A 486 6.73 23.30 -22.85
C THR A 486 6.47 24.77 -22.51
N PRO A 487 5.29 25.32 -22.83
CA PRO A 487 4.84 26.51 -22.14
C PRO A 487 4.71 26.15 -20.65
N ILE A 488 5.62 26.67 -19.84
CA ILE A 488 5.43 26.74 -18.40
C ILE A 488 4.45 27.88 -18.18
N CYS A 489 3.22 27.57 -17.79
CA CYS A 489 2.48 28.55 -17.01
C CYS A 489 3.30 28.79 -15.74
N ASP A 490 3.84 30.00 -15.57
CA ASP A 490 4.72 30.33 -14.45
C ASP A 490 3.93 30.16 -13.14
N HIS A 491 4.08 28.99 -12.52
CA HIS A 491 3.91 28.82 -11.10
C HIS A 491 5.06 29.54 -10.40
N LYS A 492 5.09 30.87 -10.48
CA LYS A 492 5.67 31.65 -9.40
C LYS A 492 4.89 31.32 -8.14
N THR A 493 5.47 30.41 -7.35
CA THR A 493 5.38 30.38 -5.89
C THR A 493 4.00 30.66 -5.29
N GLN A 494 3.20 29.61 -5.06
CA GLN A 494 2.29 29.55 -3.91
C GLN A 494 2.72 28.48 -2.89
N TRP A 495 4.03 28.24 -2.77
CA TRP A 495 4.62 27.49 -1.65
C TRP A 495 5.81 28.25 -1.05
N GLN A 496 5.58 29.50 -0.66
CA GLN A 496 6.09 30.19 0.54
C GLN A 496 5.85 31.70 0.42
N ASN A 497 4.72 32.13 0.98
CA ASN A 497 4.65 33.08 2.09
C ASN A 497 3.16 33.22 2.41
N ASN A 498 2.78 32.87 3.64
CA ASN A 498 1.64 33.53 4.26
C ASN A 498 2.04 35.01 4.38
N GLU A 499 1.94 35.78 3.30
CA GLU A 499 1.63 37.17 3.51
C GLU A 499 0.21 37.19 4.08
N PRO A 500 0.00 37.79 5.26
CA PRO A 500 -1.35 38.06 5.71
C PRO A 500 -2.05 38.78 4.56
N ALA A 501 -3.31 38.42 4.30
CA ALA A 501 -4.19 39.24 3.49
C ALA A 501 -3.95 40.72 3.86
N PRO A 502 -3.93 41.66 2.88
CA PRO A 502 -3.83 43.07 3.19
C PRO A 502 -4.80 43.38 4.32
N PRO A 503 -4.37 44.12 5.38
CA PRO A 503 -5.19 44.30 6.55
C PRO A 503 -6.56 44.79 6.10
N LEU A 504 -7.60 44.05 6.51
CA LEU A 504 -8.99 44.42 6.29
C LEU A 504 -9.15 45.84 6.83
N THR A 505 -9.20 46.80 5.91
CA THR A 505 -9.71 48.12 6.23
C THR A 505 -11.21 47.94 6.35
N ASN A 506 -11.65 47.58 7.56
CA ASN A 506 -13.04 47.61 7.96
C ASN A 506 -13.56 49.05 7.88
N GLN A 507 -14.04 49.43 6.69
CA GLN A 507 -14.96 50.55 6.49
C GLN A 507 -15.85 50.24 5.27
N HIS A 508 -16.68 49.19 5.34
CA HIS A 508 -17.93 49.17 4.57
C HIS A 508 -19.06 48.71 5.50
N THR A 509 -19.83 49.67 5.99
CA THR A 509 -21.04 49.50 6.80
C THR A 509 -22.26 49.14 5.93
N GLY A 510 -22.04 48.48 4.79
CA GLY A 510 -23.08 47.99 3.89
C GLY A 510 -23.05 46.47 3.81
N ILE A 511 -24.22 45.83 3.84
CA ILE A 511 -24.37 44.42 3.46
C ILE A 511 -23.91 44.32 2.00
N ASP A 512 -22.87 43.54 1.75
CA ASP A 512 -22.45 43.19 0.39
C ASP A 512 -23.58 42.43 -0.32
N LYS A 513 -24.00 42.94 -1.48
CA LYS A 513 -25.09 42.41 -2.30
C LYS A 513 -24.64 42.08 -3.71
N THR A 514 -23.35 42.26 -4.01
CA THR A 514 -22.81 42.01 -5.34
C THR A 514 -22.41 40.54 -5.44
N PRO A 515 -22.93 39.78 -6.41
CA PRO A 515 -22.43 38.44 -6.68
C PRO A 515 -20.96 38.43 -7.12
N PRO A 516 -20.21 37.36 -6.84
CA PRO A 516 -18.87 37.18 -7.40
C PRO A 516 -18.95 37.09 -8.93
N LEU A 517 -17.94 37.63 -9.61
CA LEU A 517 -17.82 37.69 -11.08
C LEU A 517 -16.52 37.03 -11.52
N ILE A 518 -16.55 36.37 -12.69
CA ILE A 518 -15.36 35.75 -13.29
C ILE A 518 -14.43 36.84 -13.82
N GLU A 519 -13.19 36.85 -13.34
CA GLU A 519 -12.10 37.66 -13.90
C GLU A 519 -11.29 36.88 -14.94
N LYS A 520 -11.11 35.58 -14.74
CA LYS A 520 -10.27 34.76 -15.62
C LYS A 520 -10.72 33.31 -15.65
N LEU A 521 -10.65 32.73 -16.85
CA LEU A 521 -10.80 31.29 -17.12
C LEU A 521 -9.46 30.73 -17.61
N THR A 522 -9.10 29.53 -17.16
CA THR A 522 -7.97 28.76 -17.69
C THR A 522 -8.42 27.31 -17.87
N PRO A 523 -8.42 26.75 -19.09
CA PRO A 523 -8.15 27.42 -20.36
C PRO A 523 -9.08 28.62 -20.61
N ALA A 524 -8.63 29.62 -21.35
CA ALA A 524 -9.48 30.76 -21.68
C ALA A 524 -10.61 30.31 -22.60
N ASP A 525 -11.78 30.95 -22.48
CA ASP A 525 -12.92 30.65 -23.34
C ASP A 525 -12.55 30.84 -24.83
N THR A 526 -13.09 29.97 -25.66
CA THR A 526 -12.84 29.80 -27.10
C THR A 526 -11.41 29.46 -27.52
N THR A 527 -10.52 29.08 -26.59
CA THR A 527 -9.16 28.66 -26.94
C THR A 527 -9.18 27.43 -27.85
N ALA A 528 -8.46 27.47 -28.98
CA ALA A 528 -8.43 26.37 -29.96
C ALA A 528 -7.36 25.30 -29.68
N ASP A 529 -6.33 25.65 -28.90
CA ASP A 529 -5.15 24.81 -28.61
C ASP A 529 -4.79 24.90 -27.12
N ALA A 530 -5.76 24.62 -26.25
CA ALA A 530 -5.54 24.56 -24.80
C ALA A 530 -4.61 23.41 -24.44
N SER A 531 -3.77 23.55 -23.41
CA SER A 531 -2.91 22.43 -23.02
C SER A 531 -3.77 21.31 -22.41
N PRO A 532 -3.61 20.06 -22.83
CA PRO A 532 -4.23 18.91 -22.16
C PRO A 532 -3.82 18.77 -20.70
N THR A 533 -2.69 19.39 -20.30
CA THR A 533 -2.17 19.40 -18.94
C THR A 533 -2.66 20.58 -18.07
N ASP A 534 -3.49 21.48 -18.61
CA ASP A 534 -3.97 22.64 -17.85
C ASP A 534 -5.02 22.23 -16.80
N HIS A 535 -4.93 22.81 -15.60
CA HIS A 535 -6.03 22.76 -14.64
C HIS A 535 -7.19 23.61 -15.12
N LEU A 536 -8.42 23.12 -14.97
CA LEU A 536 -9.61 23.93 -15.20
C LEU A 536 -9.77 24.88 -14.01
N THR A 537 -9.41 26.16 -14.17
CA THR A 537 -9.50 27.14 -13.09
C THR A 537 -10.35 28.35 -13.46
N ILE A 538 -11.08 28.86 -12.48
CA ILE A 538 -11.83 30.10 -12.53
C ILE A 538 -11.29 31.03 -11.43
N THR A 539 -10.88 32.23 -11.80
CA THR A 539 -10.55 33.30 -10.85
C THR A 539 -11.70 34.29 -10.79
N PHE A 540 -12.13 34.61 -9.57
CA PHE A 540 -13.18 35.59 -9.29
C PHE A 540 -12.58 36.92 -8.82
N ASN A 541 -13.36 38.00 -8.95
CA ASN A 541 -12.99 39.35 -8.48
C ASN A 541 -12.93 39.49 -6.95
N GLU A 542 -13.32 38.44 -6.22
CA GLU A 542 -13.41 38.44 -4.77
C GLU A 542 -13.26 37.01 -4.21
N PRO A 543 -12.96 36.86 -2.90
CA PRO A 543 -12.92 35.56 -2.25
C PRO A 543 -14.26 34.83 -2.30
N VAL A 544 -14.22 33.54 -2.62
CA VAL A 544 -15.41 32.71 -2.81
C VAL A 544 -15.40 31.48 -1.92
N GLN A 545 -16.55 30.82 -1.83
CA GLN A 545 -16.76 29.56 -1.12
C GLN A 545 -17.65 28.62 -1.95
N LEU A 546 -17.47 27.32 -1.71
CA LEU A 546 -18.34 26.29 -2.26
C LEU A 546 -19.75 26.36 -1.62
N GLY A 547 -20.77 26.32 -2.47
CA GLY A 547 -22.17 26.19 -2.09
C GLY A 547 -22.67 24.76 -2.28
N THR A 548 -23.62 24.58 -3.19
CA THR A 548 -24.22 23.28 -3.55
C THR A 548 -24.44 23.22 -5.06
N GLY A 549 -24.59 22.04 -5.65
CA GLY A 549 -24.93 21.91 -7.07
C GLY A 549 -23.87 21.15 -7.83
N ARG A 550 -23.87 21.31 -9.16
CA ARG A 550 -23.12 20.45 -10.08
C ARG A 550 -22.30 21.25 -11.08
N ILE A 551 -21.21 20.62 -11.51
CA ILE A 551 -20.36 21.05 -12.61
C ILE A 551 -20.42 19.94 -13.66
N PHE A 552 -20.74 20.29 -14.90
CA PHE A 552 -20.74 19.36 -16.03
C PHE A 552 -19.53 19.65 -16.91
N ILE A 553 -18.84 18.58 -17.30
CA ILE A 553 -17.69 18.61 -18.20
C ILE A 553 -18.09 17.76 -19.40
N LYS A 554 -18.47 18.44 -20.48
CA LYS A 554 -18.87 17.79 -21.73
C LYS A 554 -17.70 17.82 -22.68
N TYR A 555 -17.44 16.72 -23.38
CA TYR A 555 -16.40 16.70 -24.40
C TYR A 555 -16.77 15.86 -25.61
N SER A 556 -16.25 16.23 -26.77
CA SER A 556 -16.47 15.55 -28.05
C SER A 556 -15.21 15.62 -28.92
N GLY A 557 -15.01 14.56 -29.71
CA GLY A 557 -13.93 14.53 -30.71
C GLY A 557 -14.25 15.41 -31.91
N LYS A 558 -13.63 15.11 -33.06
CA LYS A 558 -13.95 15.80 -34.33
C LYS A 558 -15.40 15.61 -34.79
N ASN A 559 -16.07 14.57 -34.30
CA ASN A 559 -17.50 14.36 -34.52
C ASN A 559 -18.30 14.85 -33.31
N PRO A 560 -19.06 15.96 -33.44
CA PRO A 560 -19.87 16.51 -32.34
C PRO A 560 -21.05 15.62 -31.94
N ASP A 561 -21.40 14.59 -32.74
CA ASP A 561 -22.51 13.68 -32.43
C ASP A 561 -22.17 12.62 -31.34
N ASN A 562 -20.91 12.56 -30.90
CA ASN A 562 -20.43 11.64 -29.85
C ASN A 562 -19.94 12.42 -28.63
N THR A 563 -20.86 13.06 -27.91
CA THR A 563 -20.59 13.79 -26.66
C THR A 563 -20.55 12.84 -25.48
N THR A 564 -19.49 12.91 -24.68
CA THR A 564 -19.44 12.28 -23.36
C THR A 564 -19.50 13.35 -22.28
N ASP A 565 -20.30 13.08 -21.25
CA ASP A 565 -20.56 14.01 -20.16
C ASP A 565 -20.01 13.45 -18.85
N SER A 566 -19.30 14.28 -18.09
CA SER A 566 -18.92 14.00 -16.72
C SER A 566 -19.58 14.99 -15.77
N GLU A 567 -20.11 14.48 -14.66
CA GLU A 567 -20.76 15.26 -13.63
C GLU A 567 -19.92 15.25 -12.35
N LEU A 568 -19.61 16.42 -11.82
CA LEU A 568 -18.99 16.61 -10.51
C LEU A 568 -19.98 17.33 -9.59
N ILE A 569 -20.21 16.75 -8.41
CA ILE A 569 -21.10 17.34 -7.40
C ILE A 569 -20.26 18.10 -6.37
N VAL A 570 -20.71 19.28 -5.94
CA VAL A 570 -20.02 20.04 -4.88
C VAL A 570 -19.83 19.18 -3.63
N GLY A 571 -18.57 19.04 -3.19
CA GLY A 571 -18.15 18.10 -2.16
C GLY A 571 -17.21 17.01 -2.71
N ASP A 572 -17.16 16.84 -4.03
CA ASP A 572 -16.15 16.02 -4.70
C ASP A 572 -14.74 16.61 -4.48
N SER A 573 -13.77 15.75 -4.17
CA SER A 573 -12.37 16.15 -3.93
C SER A 573 -11.68 16.75 -5.15
N ARG A 574 -12.23 16.57 -6.35
CA ARG A 574 -11.76 17.17 -7.60
C ARG A 574 -12.16 18.63 -7.74
N ILE A 575 -12.97 19.16 -6.83
CA ILE A 575 -13.38 20.56 -6.77
C ILE A 575 -12.75 21.20 -5.53
N SER A 576 -12.00 22.28 -5.72
CA SER A 576 -11.38 23.00 -4.60
C SER A 576 -11.44 24.51 -4.80
N VAL A 577 -11.53 25.25 -3.69
CA VAL A 577 -11.49 26.71 -3.68
C VAL A 577 -10.36 27.17 -2.76
N ASP A 578 -9.55 28.10 -3.24
CA ASP A 578 -8.52 28.79 -2.50
C ASP A 578 -8.63 30.30 -2.74
N GLY A 579 -9.02 31.06 -1.72
CA GLY A 579 -9.31 32.48 -1.84
C GLY A 579 -10.36 32.78 -2.90
N ASN A 580 -9.98 33.47 -3.96
CA ASN A 580 -10.83 33.80 -5.11
C ASN A 580 -10.72 32.83 -6.28
N ARG A 581 -10.05 31.68 -6.11
CA ARG A 581 -9.76 30.74 -7.21
C ARG A 581 -10.48 29.40 -6.99
N LEU A 582 -11.30 29.00 -7.95
CA LEU A 582 -11.86 27.65 -8.08
C LEU A 582 -10.95 26.82 -8.99
N THR A 583 -10.62 25.60 -8.57
CA THR A 583 -9.91 24.60 -9.37
C THR A 583 -10.78 23.36 -9.52
N ILE A 584 -10.94 22.90 -10.77
CA ILE A 584 -11.67 21.69 -11.16
C ILE A 584 -10.66 20.73 -11.79
N THR A 585 -10.59 19.51 -11.28
CA THR A 585 -9.75 18.43 -11.83
C THR A 585 -10.64 17.49 -12.65
N PRO A 586 -10.64 17.61 -13.99
CA PRO A 586 -11.55 16.83 -14.84
C PRO A 586 -11.19 15.33 -14.76
N PRO A 587 -12.19 14.42 -14.71
CA PRO A 587 -11.94 13.01 -14.96
C PRO A 587 -11.48 12.81 -16.41
N LEU A 588 -10.44 12.01 -16.58
CA LEU A 588 -10.00 11.55 -17.88
C LEU A 588 -10.85 10.33 -18.28
N ASN A 589 -11.54 10.46 -19.40
CA ASN A 589 -12.38 9.41 -19.95
C ASN A 589 -11.88 9.08 -21.36
N LEU A 590 -11.16 7.97 -21.47
CA LEU A 590 -10.72 7.41 -22.74
C LEU A 590 -11.67 6.28 -23.14
N LEU A 591 -11.93 6.11 -24.43
CA LEU A 591 -12.60 4.91 -24.92
C LEU A 591 -11.69 3.69 -24.66
N ASP A 592 -12.29 2.55 -24.38
CA ASP A 592 -11.59 1.27 -24.18
C ASP A 592 -10.57 1.00 -25.29
N GLY A 593 -9.39 0.51 -24.92
CA GLY A 593 -8.31 0.21 -25.86
C GLY A 593 -7.69 1.44 -26.53
N THR A 594 -8.11 2.66 -26.19
CA THR A 594 -7.46 3.87 -26.71
C THR A 594 -6.12 4.08 -26.02
N GLU A 595 -5.09 4.19 -26.84
CA GLU A 595 -3.75 4.59 -26.43
C GLU A 595 -3.46 6.01 -26.93
N GLN A 596 -3.11 6.94 -26.04
CA GLN A 596 -2.63 8.27 -26.40
C GLN A 596 -1.18 8.44 -25.92
N MET A 597 -0.22 8.31 -26.85
CA MET A 597 1.22 8.30 -26.58
C MET A 597 1.89 9.66 -26.72
N GLU A 598 1.75 10.57 -25.76
CA GLU A 598 2.56 11.80 -25.78
C GLU A 598 2.83 12.50 -24.44
N THR A 599 1.77 12.83 -23.70
CA THR A 599 1.86 13.60 -22.46
C THR A 599 0.97 12.98 -21.42
N ILE A 600 1.35 13.18 -20.15
CA ILE A 600 0.58 12.69 -19.01
C ILE A 600 0.30 13.91 -18.14
N TYR A 601 -0.97 14.09 -17.78
CA TYR A 601 -1.44 15.24 -17.01
C TYR A 601 -0.63 15.44 -15.72
N GLY A 602 0.03 16.59 -15.57
CA GLY A 602 0.82 16.90 -14.36
C GLY A 602 2.18 16.20 -14.26
N TRP A 603 2.68 15.60 -15.35
CA TRP A 603 3.98 14.94 -15.42
C TRP A 603 4.86 15.52 -16.54
N ASP A 604 6.13 15.75 -16.23
CA ASP A 604 7.17 15.99 -17.23
C ASP A 604 7.59 14.63 -17.82
N SER A 605 7.71 14.53 -19.14
CA SER A 605 8.07 13.28 -19.82
C SER A 605 9.30 13.38 -20.71
N ARG A 606 9.96 12.24 -20.94
CA ARG A 606 11.01 12.01 -21.94
C ARG A 606 10.75 10.66 -22.61
N GLY A 607 11.00 10.57 -23.91
CA GLY A 607 10.71 9.36 -24.67
C GLY A 607 9.22 9.23 -24.98
N TRP A 608 8.82 8.07 -25.49
CA TRP A 608 7.44 7.77 -25.83
C TRP A 608 6.67 7.36 -24.56
N VAL A 609 5.78 8.23 -24.07
CA VAL A 609 4.95 7.99 -22.88
C VAL A 609 3.51 8.29 -23.20
N GLY A 610 2.56 7.66 -22.51
CA GLY A 610 1.15 7.89 -22.78
C GLY A 610 0.22 7.42 -21.69
N ILE A 611 -1.06 7.61 -21.95
CA ILE A 611 -2.19 7.06 -21.19
C ILE A 611 -2.88 6.01 -22.04
N PHE A 612 -3.21 4.89 -21.41
CA PHE A 612 -3.89 3.77 -22.06
C PHE A 612 -5.09 3.33 -21.22
N ASN A 613 -6.22 3.06 -21.87
CA ASN A 613 -7.38 2.45 -21.23
C ASN A 613 -7.38 0.92 -21.47
N PRO A 614 -6.93 0.11 -20.50
CA PRO A 614 -6.97 -1.35 -20.61
C PRO A 614 -8.34 -1.95 -20.31
N SER A 615 -9.28 -1.17 -19.75
CA SER A 615 -10.60 -1.67 -19.38
C SER A 615 -11.44 -1.88 -20.64
N GLY A 616 -11.67 -3.13 -21.02
CA GLY A 616 -12.76 -3.50 -21.90
C GLY A 616 -14.02 -3.62 -21.05
N ASN A 617 -15.05 -2.82 -21.33
CA ASN A 617 -16.34 -2.66 -20.62
C ASN A 617 -17.07 -3.98 -20.23
N ASP A 618 -16.52 -4.80 -19.33
CA ASP A 618 -16.94 -6.18 -19.02
C ASP A 618 -17.11 -7.09 -20.27
N LYS A 619 -16.58 -6.64 -21.41
CA LYS A 619 -16.60 -7.33 -22.70
C LYS A 619 -15.17 -7.58 -23.11
N ARG A 620 -14.96 -8.80 -23.62
CA ARG A 620 -13.68 -9.24 -24.11
C ARG A 620 -13.18 -8.28 -25.21
N TYR A 621 -12.00 -7.69 -25.05
CA TYR A 621 -11.33 -6.91 -26.10
C TYR A 621 -10.08 -7.66 -26.59
N SER A 622 -9.63 -7.34 -27.81
CA SER A 622 -8.42 -7.87 -28.42
C SER A 622 -7.62 -6.69 -28.94
N HIS A 623 -6.53 -6.33 -28.25
CA HIS A 623 -5.56 -5.34 -28.73
C HIS A 623 -4.30 -6.07 -29.17
N SER A 624 -3.92 -5.96 -30.43
CA SER A 624 -2.68 -6.58 -30.94
C SER A 624 -1.43 -6.07 -30.22
N GLU A 625 -1.43 -4.84 -29.71
CA GLU A 625 -0.30 -4.27 -28.97
C GLU A 625 -0.24 -4.70 -27.50
N LEU A 626 -1.34 -5.21 -26.93
CA LEU A 626 -1.34 -5.92 -25.64
C LEU A 626 -1.02 -7.42 -25.79
N ASP A 627 -0.85 -7.87 -27.03
CA ASP A 627 -0.71 -9.28 -27.43
C ASP A 627 -1.90 -10.16 -27.02
N ASP A 628 -3.09 -9.55 -26.93
CA ASP A 628 -4.36 -10.24 -26.73
C ASP A 628 -4.84 -10.85 -28.08
N GLN A 629 -4.18 -11.93 -28.52
CA GLN A 629 -4.51 -12.64 -29.78
C GLN A 629 -5.88 -13.36 -29.75
N GLN A 630 -6.61 -13.28 -28.63
CA GLN A 630 -7.98 -13.73 -28.44
C GLN A 630 -8.72 -12.75 -27.52
N PRO A 631 -10.05 -12.58 -27.66
CA PRO A 631 -10.82 -11.71 -26.78
C PRO A 631 -10.61 -12.11 -25.30
N SER A 632 -9.98 -11.25 -24.51
CA SER A 632 -9.69 -11.43 -23.08
C SER A 632 -10.42 -10.36 -22.25
N LEU A 633 -10.62 -10.58 -20.94
CA LEU A 633 -11.26 -9.58 -20.05
C LEU A 633 -10.39 -8.32 -19.81
N GLY A 634 -9.30 -8.13 -20.56
CA GLY A 634 -8.29 -7.11 -20.29
C GLY A 634 -7.43 -7.52 -19.09
N ALA A 635 -6.23 -8.02 -19.36
CA ALA A 635 -5.33 -8.59 -18.34
C ALA A 635 -4.88 -7.63 -17.23
N MET A 636 -5.11 -6.32 -17.41
CA MET A 636 -4.66 -5.26 -16.50
C MET A 636 -5.82 -4.46 -15.87
N GLY A 637 -7.06 -4.97 -15.94
CA GLY A 637 -8.25 -4.33 -15.34
C GLY A 637 -8.18 -4.12 -13.82
N ASP A 638 -7.24 -4.79 -13.13
CA ASP A 638 -6.95 -4.59 -11.70
C ASP A 638 -6.05 -3.37 -11.42
N MET A 639 -5.58 -2.65 -12.45
CA MET A 639 -4.94 -1.35 -12.22
C MET A 639 -5.94 -0.43 -11.53
N ARG A 640 -5.44 0.34 -10.55
CA ARG A 640 -6.27 1.27 -9.80
C ARG A 640 -6.71 2.40 -10.73
N GLY A 641 -7.88 2.27 -11.36
CA GLY A 641 -8.46 3.21 -12.32
C GLY A 641 -8.74 2.59 -13.69
N PRO A 642 -9.61 3.22 -14.52
CA PRO A 642 -9.90 2.72 -15.88
C PRO A 642 -8.73 2.94 -16.85
N VAL A 643 -7.70 3.69 -16.47
CA VAL A 643 -6.56 4.07 -17.30
C VAL A 643 -5.24 3.88 -16.56
N MET A 644 -4.15 3.80 -17.31
CA MET A 644 -2.79 3.62 -16.80
C MET A 644 -1.81 4.41 -17.65
N ALA A 645 -0.66 4.75 -17.06
CA ALA A 645 0.46 5.27 -17.82
C ALA A 645 1.21 4.13 -18.50
N THR A 646 1.70 4.38 -19.71
CA THR A 646 2.51 3.44 -20.47
C THR A 646 3.74 4.14 -21.02
N LEU A 647 4.91 3.52 -20.84
CA LEU A 647 6.22 4.06 -21.21
C LEU A 647 6.89 3.08 -22.18
N SER A 648 7.27 3.55 -23.37
CA SER A 648 7.89 2.70 -24.39
C SER A 648 9.42 2.72 -24.35
N THR A 649 10.06 1.58 -24.63
CA THR A 649 11.53 1.47 -24.78
C THR A 649 12.06 2.04 -26.08
N LEU A 650 11.18 2.40 -27.01
CA LEU A 650 11.59 3.09 -28.22
C LEU A 650 12.49 4.26 -27.84
N ALA A 651 13.45 4.54 -28.70
CA ALA A 651 14.05 5.86 -28.71
C ALA A 651 14.86 6.23 -27.43
N GLY A 652 15.73 5.32 -26.97
CA GLY A 652 16.58 5.60 -25.80
C GLY A 652 15.87 5.45 -24.44
N GLY A 653 14.67 4.87 -24.43
CA GLY A 653 13.89 4.55 -23.23
C GLY A 653 13.12 5.75 -22.68
N ALA A 654 11.95 5.48 -22.13
CA ALA A 654 11.02 6.49 -21.63
C ALA A 654 11.18 6.78 -20.14
N GLU A 655 10.83 8.00 -19.74
CA GLU A 655 10.85 8.46 -18.35
C GLU A 655 9.73 9.48 -18.10
N ILE A 656 9.09 9.39 -16.93
CA ILE A 656 8.13 10.36 -16.41
C ILE A 656 8.62 10.91 -15.08
N ARG A 657 8.34 12.19 -14.82
CA ARG A 657 8.86 12.95 -13.68
C ARG A 657 7.78 13.86 -13.10
N ARG A 658 7.71 13.91 -11.77
CA ARG A 658 6.79 14.82 -11.08
C ARG A 658 7.40 15.40 -9.82
N ASN A 659 7.20 16.70 -9.62
CA ASN A 659 7.51 17.36 -8.37
C ASN A 659 6.44 17.00 -7.33
N ILE A 660 6.88 16.55 -6.15
CA ILE A 660 6.01 16.08 -5.07
C ILE A 660 6.18 16.89 -3.78
N GLY A 661 6.88 18.03 -3.87
CA GLY A 661 7.04 18.98 -2.78
C GLY A 661 8.50 19.24 -2.41
N LYS A 662 8.75 19.44 -1.12
CA LYS A 662 10.08 19.70 -0.56
C LYS A 662 10.45 18.61 0.42
N ILE A 663 11.74 18.32 0.55
CA ILE A 663 12.26 17.37 1.55
C ILE A 663 12.01 17.93 2.95
N ALA A 664 11.22 17.21 3.75
CA ALA A 664 11.14 17.42 5.18
C ALA A 664 12.22 16.61 5.92
N ALA A 665 12.91 17.26 6.87
CA ALA A 665 13.97 16.67 7.67
C ALA A 665 13.46 15.54 8.57
N ASN A 666 14.20 14.43 8.69
CA ASN A 666 13.86 13.30 9.57
C ASN A 666 12.46 12.72 9.31
N HIS A 667 11.97 12.81 8.08
CA HIS A 667 10.75 12.15 7.65
C HIS A 667 11.07 10.80 7.02
N HIS A 668 10.17 9.85 7.25
CA HIS A 668 10.16 8.56 6.58
C HIS A 668 9.21 8.61 5.39
N TYR A 669 9.72 8.38 4.19
CA TYR A 669 8.97 8.38 2.95
C TYR A 669 8.71 6.94 2.50
N SER A 670 7.52 6.69 1.97
CA SER A 670 7.19 5.43 1.31
C SER A 670 6.68 5.72 -0.09
N VAL A 671 7.22 4.99 -1.07
CA VAL A 671 6.84 5.04 -2.48
C VAL A 671 6.29 3.68 -2.87
N THR A 672 5.11 3.67 -3.48
CA THR A 672 4.52 2.47 -4.09
C THR A 672 4.02 2.78 -5.48
N VAL A 673 4.25 1.87 -6.43
CA VAL A 673 3.81 1.95 -7.82
C VAL A 673 3.25 0.59 -8.22
N SER A 674 2.10 0.55 -8.87
CA SER A 674 1.57 -0.68 -9.47
C SER A 674 2.15 -0.86 -10.86
N ILE A 675 2.78 -2.00 -11.13
CA ILE A 675 3.36 -2.35 -12.44
C ILE A 675 2.53 -3.45 -13.08
N GLY A 676 2.09 -3.22 -14.31
CA GLY A 676 1.42 -4.20 -15.14
C GLY A 676 2.43 -5.11 -15.83
N VAL A 677 2.15 -6.41 -15.84
CA VAL A 677 2.90 -7.40 -16.61
C VAL A 677 1.98 -7.94 -17.70
N ARG A 678 2.27 -7.58 -18.96
CA ARG A 678 1.55 -8.07 -20.14
C ARG A 678 1.73 -9.58 -20.32
N GLN A 679 0.94 -10.18 -21.21
CA GLN A 679 0.97 -11.62 -21.50
C GLN A 679 2.35 -12.08 -22.01
N ASP A 680 2.96 -11.34 -22.94
CA ASP A 680 4.35 -11.59 -23.34
C ASP A 680 5.32 -10.91 -22.37
N SER A 681 5.64 -11.58 -21.27
CA SER A 681 6.63 -11.07 -20.32
C SER A 681 8.06 -11.00 -20.86
N SER A 682 8.36 -11.63 -22.02
CA SER A 682 9.71 -11.57 -22.62
C SER A 682 10.03 -10.18 -23.21
N SER A 683 8.98 -9.40 -23.49
CA SER A 683 9.05 -8.01 -23.91
C SER A 683 9.14 -7.03 -22.73
N PHE A 684 9.17 -7.50 -21.47
CA PHE A 684 9.22 -6.60 -20.31
C PHE A 684 10.49 -5.72 -20.31
N PRO A 685 10.34 -4.38 -20.28
CA PRO A 685 11.47 -3.47 -20.50
C PRO A 685 12.33 -3.21 -19.25
N GLY A 686 11.91 -3.75 -18.11
CA GLY A 686 12.45 -3.35 -16.80
C GLY A 686 12.05 -1.94 -16.40
N TYR A 687 12.19 -1.63 -15.12
CA TYR A 687 11.85 -0.33 -14.55
C TYR A 687 12.89 0.15 -13.57
N THR A 688 12.98 1.48 -13.43
CA THR A 688 13.67 2.18 -12.36
C THR A 688 12.74 3.25 -11.78
N ILE A 689 12.50 3.21 -10.47
CA ILE A 689 11.70 4.19 -9.73
C ILE A 689 12.62 4.86 -8.71
N ARG A 690 12.65 6.20 -8.68
CA ARG A 690 13.62 6.98 -7.89
C ARG A 690 12.99 8.21 -7.26
N LEU A 691 13.36 8.47 -6.01
CA LEU A 691 13.25 9.80 -5.43
C LEU A 691 14.54 10.58 -5.72
N VAL A 692 14.41 11.80 -6.21
CA VAL A 692 15.54 12.67 -6.57
C VAL A 692 15.38 14.08 -6.03
N SER A 693 16.50 14.75 -5.79
CA SER A 693 16.60 16.19 -5.56
C SER A 693 17.77 16.75 -6.37
N GLY A 694 17.48 17.69 -7.27
CA GLY A 694 18.43 18.08 -8.31
C GLY A 694 18.89 16.86 -9.12
N ASP A 695 20.21 16.69 -9.23
CA ASP A 695 20.83 15.54 -9.90
C ASP A 695 21.09 14.34 -8.95
N SER A 696 20.81 14.51 -7.65
CA SER A 696 21.06 13.49 -6.63
C SER A 696 19.90 12.50 -6.53
N THR A 697 20.21 11.20 -6.68
CA THR A 697 19.26 10.13 -6.34
C THR A 697 19.30 9.89 -4.83
N LEU A 698 18.14 10.02 -4.18
CA LEU A 698 17.97 9.89 -2.73
C LEU A 698 17.73 8.42 -2.36
N ALA A 699 16.83 7.77 -3.10
CA ALA A 699 16.52 6.35 -2.96
C ALA A 699 15.94 5.83 -4.28
N LYS A 700 16.10 4.52 -4.52
CA LYS A 700 15.64 3.88 -5.76
C LYS A 700 15.34 2.40 -5.59
N ILE A 701 14.47 1.90 -6.47
CA ILE A 701 14.35 0.48 -6.81
C ILE A 701 14.49 0.33 -8.33
N ALA A 702 15.10 -0.77 -8.77
CA ALA A 702 15.20 -1.10 -10.18
C ALA A 702 15.16 -2.62 -10.38
N SER A 703 14.50 -3.07 -11.44
CA SER A 703 14.46 -4.48 -11.85
C SER A 703 14.37 -4.60 -13.37
N ASN A 704 15.04 -5.61 -13.94
CA ASN A 704 14.84 -6.03 -15.33
C ASN A 704 13.91 -7.24 -15.44
N THR A 705 13.50 -7.81 -14.31
CA THR A 705 12.60 -8.95 -14.22
C THR A 705 11.20 -8.45 -13.89
N PRO A 706 10.14 -8.98 -14.53
CA PRO A 706 8.76 -8.68 -14.16
C PRO A 706 8.50 -8.94 -12.67
N PRO A 707 7.77 -8.07 -11.96
CA PRO A 707 7.46 -8.23 -10.54
C PRO A 707 6.37 -9.28 -10.25
N GLY A 708 5.83 -9.94 -11.28
CA GLY A 708 4.84 -10.99 -11.14
C GLY A 708 4.67 -11.78 -12.44
N PRO A 709 3.77 -12.77 -12.46
CA PRO A 709 3.51 -13.57 -13.65
C PRO A 709 2.89 -12.73 -14.78
N PRO A 710 2.92 -13.22 -16.03
CA PRO A 710 2.13 -12.64 -17.11
C PRO A 710 0.67 -12.40 -16.72
N ASN A 711 0.07 -11.32 -17.25
CA ASN A 711 -1.30 -10.91 -16.99
C ASN A 711 -1.59 -10.63 -15.50
N SER A 712 -0.72 -9.85 -14.87
CA SER A 712 -0.90 -9.46 -13.46
C SER A 712 -0.47 -8.02 -13.18
N VAL A 713 -1.04 -7.43 -12.12
CA VAL A 713 -0.66 -6.12 -11.60
C VAL A 713 0.01 -6.30 -10.24
N ASN A 714 1.21 -5.75 -10.08
CA ASN A 714 2.04 -5.97 -8.90
C ASN A 714 2.52 -4.64 -8.33
N ALA A 715 2.26 -4.41 -7.04
CA ALA A 715 2.81 -3.26 -6.33
C ALA A 715 4.30 -3.49 -6.06
N VAL A 716 5.11 -2.48 -6.40
CA VAL A 716 6.54 -2.42 -6.10
C VAL A 716 6.84 -1.08 -5.44
N GLY A 717 7.90 -1.01 -4.63
CA GLY A 717 8.14 0.18 -3.85
C GLY A 717 9.40 0.12 -3.02
N PHE A 718 9.66 1.21 -2.31
CA PHE A 718 10.72 1.31 -1.32
C PHE A 718 10.36 2.39 -0.30
N SER A 719 11.02 2.32 0.85
CA SER A 719 11.00 3.38 1.87
C SER A 719 12.34 4.10 1.92
N TRP A 720 12.32 5.39 2.28
CA TRP A 720 13.51 6.23 2.42
C TRP A 720 13.40 7.11 3.65
N ASP A 721 14.44 7.08 4.49
CA ASP A 721 14.53 7.92 5.69
C ASP A 721 15.42 9.15 5.40
N ALA A 722 14.84 10.34 5.56
CA ALA A 722 15.53 11.61 5.35
C ALA A 722 16.33 12.11 6.58
N SER A 723 16.78 11.20 7.46
CA SER A 723 17.72 11.48 8.54
C SER A 723 19.16 11.60 8.06
N GLN A 724 19.50 10.98 6.93
CA GLN A 724 20.81 11.04 6.28
C GLN A 724 20.63 11.49 4.84
N LEU A 725 21.11 12.70 4.51
CA LEU A 725 21.00 13.26 3.17
C LEU A 725 22.35 13.19 2.44
N PRO A 726 22.37 12.94 1.11
CA PRO A 726 23.59 13.03 0.32
C PRO A 726 24.24 14.42 0.39
N ASN A 727 25.55 14.47 0.19
CA ASN A 727 26.29 15.75 0.13
C ASN A 727 25.66 16.70 -0.90
N GLY A 728 25.36 17.93 -0.47
CA GLY A 728 24.74 18.95 -1.33
C GLY A 728 23.21 18.89 -1.41
N VAL A 729 22.56 17.98 -0.66
CA VAL A 729 21.11 17.96 -0.47
C VAL A 729 20.77 18.34 0.98
N GLN A 730 19.77 19.19 1.16
CA GLN A 730 19.30 19.64 2.48
C GLN A 730 17.78 19.61 2.59
N PRO A 731 17.22 19.61 3.82
CA PRO A 731 15.79 19.79 4.01
C PRO A 731 15.32 21.12 3.41
N GLY A 732 14.17 21.11 2.75
CA GLY A 732 13.63 22.23 1.99
C GLY A 732 13.92 22.18 0.50
N ASP A 733 14.88 21.36 0.05
CA ASP A 733 15.16 21.17 -1.37
C ASP A 733 13.98 20.48 -2.09
N PRO A 734 13.77 20.72 -3.39
CA PRO A 734 12.70 20.09 -4.16
C PRO A 734 12.83 18.56 -4.18
N LEU A 735 11.72 17.86 -3.94
CA LEU A 735 11.62 16.41 -4.02
C LEU A 735 10.84 16.03 -5.26
N LYS A 736 11.40 15.15 -6.10
CA LYS A 736 10.74 14.64 -7.31
C LYS A 736 10.71 13.11 -7.33
N ILE A 737 9.65 12.56 -7.90
CA ILE A 737 9.57 11.15 -8.30
C ILE A 737 9.95 11.05 -9.78
N VAL A 738 10.73 10.02 -10.11
CA VAL A 738 11.16 9.69 -11.48
C VAL A 738 10.91 8.22 -11.72
N ILE A 739 10.23 7.87 -12.81
CA ILE A 739 9.98 6.49 -13.23
C ILE A 739 10.41 6.32 -14.68
N SER A 740 11.26 5.35 -14.96
CA SER A 740 11.81 5.12 -16.30
C SER A 740 11.90 3.64 -16.67
N THR A 741 11.95 3.35 -17.98
CA THR A 741 12.34 2.03 -18.49
C THR A 741 13.84 1.81 -18.31
N ASN A 742 14.27 0.56 -18.07
CA ASN A 742 15.71 0.25 -17.97
C ASN A 742 16.34 -0.08 -19.32
N GLN A 743 15.55 -0.72 -20.19
CA GLN A 743 15.97 -1.10 -21.52
C GLN A 743 15.64 -0.02 -22.55
N THR A 744 16.37 -0.08 -23.65
CA THR A 744 16.17 0.72 -24.86
C THR A 744 16.16 -0.25 -26.03
N SER A 745 15.19 -0.15 -26.93
CA SER A 745 15.02 -1.10 -28.03
C SER A 745 14.48 -0.37 -29.27
N ASP A 746 14.84 -0.86 -30.45
CA ASP A 746 14.25 -0.39 -31.71
C ASP A 746 12.81 -0.93 -31.90
N ASP A 747 12.47 -2.00 -31.19
CA ASP A 747 11.12 -2.55 -31.05
C ASP A 747 10.42 -1.95 -29.84
N ALA A 748 9.14 -1.60 -30.01
CA ALA A 748 8.32 -1.04 -28.94
C ALA A 748 8.03 -2.09 -27.87
N ARG A 749 8.50 -1.82 -26.66
CA ARG A 749 8.18 -2.57 -25.44
C ARG A 749 7.63 -1.60 -24.42
N HIS A 750 6.61 -2.00 -23.68
CA HIS A 750 5.86 -1.07 -22.85
C HIS A 750 6.01 -1.42 -21.37
N LEU A 751 6.32 -0.40 -20.57
CA LEU A 751 6.23 -0.42 -19.13
C LEU A 751 4.91 0.23 -18.74
N ASP A 752 4.01 -0.59 -18.21
CA ASP A 752 2.67 -0.19 -17.83
C ASP A 752 2.60 0.03 -16.33
N LEU A 753 2.07 1.17 -15.90
CA LEU A 753 2.06 1.54 -14.50
C LEU A 753 0.86 2.41 -14.09
N GLY A 754 0.47 2.29 -12.82
CA GLY A 754 -0.66 2.99 -12.22
C GLY A 754 -0.53 3.05 -10.70
N GLY A 755 -1.52 3.64 -10.03
CA GLY A 755 -1.61 3.66 -8.57
C GLY A 755 -0.33 4.12 -7.86
N ILE A 756 0.30 5.20 -8.36
CA ILE A 756 1.50 5.77 -7.75
C ILE A 756 1.09 6.45 -6.46
N ARG A 757 1.62 5.97 -5.34
CA ARG A 757 1.42 6.60 -4.04
C ARG A 757 2.73 6.95 -3.41
N ILE A 758 2.82 8.18 -2.93
CA ILE A 758 3.96 8.66 -2.16
C ILE A 758 3.44 9.30 -0.90
N SER A 759 4.00 8.88 0.21
CA SER A 759 3.62 9.40 1.51
C SER A 759 4.83 9.71 2.37
N SER A 760 4.61 10.55 3.38
CA SER A 760 5.61 10.86 4.38
C SER A 760 5.04 10.74 5.79
N ILE A 761 5.87 10.27 6.70
CA ILE A 761 5.61 10.15 8.13
C ILE A 761 6.66 11.00 8.83
N GLY A 762 6.19 11.98 9.60
CA GLY A 762 7.08 12.82 10.40
C GLY A 762 7.61 12.07 11.63
N PRO A 763 8.65 12.61 12.29
CA PRO A 763 9.18 12.00 13.51
C PRO A 763 8.09 11.93 14.59
N PRO A 764 8.14 10.92 15.48
CA PRO A 764 7.21 10.84 16.59
C PRO A 764 7.27 12.12 17.40
N LYS A 765 6.10 12.73 17.66
CA LYS A 765 6.03 13.87 18.58
C LYS A 765 6.41 13.36 19.97
N ILE A 766 7.59 13.75 20.45
CA ILE A 766 7.96 13.57 21.85
C ILE A 766 6.95 14.42 22.64
N LYS A 767 6.09 13.76 23.41
CA LYS A 767 5.16 14.44 24.33
C LYS A 767 5.86 14.79 25.61
#